data_AF-X0C7W9-F1
#
_entry.id   AF-X0C7W9-F1
#
_cell.length_a   1.000
_cell.length_b   1.000
_cell.length_c   1.000
_cell.angle_alpha   90.00
_cell.angle_beta   90.00
_cell.angle_gamma   90.00
#
_symmetry.space_group_name_H-M   'P 1'
#
loop_
_entity.id
_entity.type
_entity.pdbx_description
1 polymer ?
#
loop_
_entity_poly.entity_id
_entity_poly.type
_entity_poly.pdbx_seq_one_letter_code
_entity_poly.pdbx_strand_id
1 'polypeptide(L)'
;MWLISLLLAISLAAHAQARAVFAHFMIGNTEQYTNADFVNDITKAQEAHIDGFVLNIAYDDATNDRSIPMAFDVAGSLGFKLLFSFDYAGNGDWPMDEVISLINKYSSHSAHFKRGSQPLVSTFEGFNRAKDWSTIKDKTNCYFMPSWSSVGAKRAVRTGETDGLFSWAAWPEGPNTIDMEVDASYLIFLNGSSYMMPISPWFYTNLPGYNKNWLWRGDSLWHDRWNLAFTLVSQDQWPGQPEYLQIISWNDYGESHYVGPLNDKAYVAFDIGEAPYNYVKGMPHDGWRKLLPYAIDTFKNGIATINQEVLVAWYRLTPASACATGGTTGNTAAQLQPEMPPGELSQDKIFFSALLTSLLTPRVTIDGQRRVVNWDDAPYGYVGMFHGSFAYEGRVGKVLIELVDASGAVVATLNGADLTKTCEKGITNWNPWVGSTTTTRSVSAAPALSLSKQQLRAQTTKTDHGPQPQCKCTGRGPAITPPPATSAGGYPANGLLGEYTGLCNFACARDYCPSGACSKANPYGALFKEGLRTCDSSDEKSAWNCPNLNCFQASKIEDGVKKRWDSVGAGEFFNYTAEWFYYQNEVAIGGNTMFYGTPFQDQYIRSIAYFYGGRDANGGNRAADNYDCDIIGANACTNPFKCGTTQYPGMDLVFASFSNLHNFITNMYLSIDGISASAAANADSIASTFGDSKLDEGLKFLQEFSEYFGLSMQFAGGSFWSKMITDPEVFKAFGDVVSRVEQLSGTVETFTSLYSTISEAQTEEAMNAMEIAKEVSKASDEFSKQARQTLDKFLKQIFDGSYLSTRRLYPMIADGTWLDAPKVSIFDFHKSIEPIMNAMLINKAWTTGANGNAIVILAKEGHVTYPQPRRGNAALMSNDDGEATQYFYTSETGEEWTLWIAQVDVCTQNRCDRRFKAPKGLDEIREENDYGVTVRNMILSPFFNWRRQGNQNYHPTKLDPYAKNGDKSATSQVPFSVGLDHPGAIPIPVCDIETAWQNIAKWWRNPSEAPCDYYPCCSY
;
A
#
# COMPACT_ATOMS: atom_id res chain seq x y z
N MET A 1 -49.71 20.55 7.61
CA MET A 1 -48.53 21.43 7.77
C MET A 1 -47.81 21.17 9.10
N TRP A 2 -48.47 21.27 10.26
CA TRP A 2 -47.83 21.01 11.57
C TRP A 2 -47.19 19.61 11.73
N LEU A 3 -47.82 18.55 11.24
CA LEU A 3 -47.24 17.19 11.25
C LEU A 3 -46.03 17.02 10.33
N ILE A 4 -45.96 17.75 9.22
CA ILE A 4 -44.83 17.72 8.28
C ILE A 4 -43.66 18.51 8.88
N SER A 5 -43.92 19.63 9.56
CA SER A 5 -42.89 20.39 10.28
C SER A 5 -42.34 19.63 11.50
N LEU A 6 -43.18 18.85 12.19
CA LEU A 6 -42.73 17.99 13.30
C LEU A 6 -41.93 16.79 12.81
N LEU A 7 -42.34 16.16 11.70
CA LEU A 7 -41.58 15.07 11.06
C LEU A 7 -40.28 15.55 10.42
N LEU A 8 -40.22 16.77 9.86
CA LEU A 8 -38.96 17.39 9.42
C LEU A 8 -38.07 17.74 10.61
N ALA A 9 -38.61 18.24 11.73
CA ALA A 9 -37.82 18.53 12.92
C ALA A 9 -37.29 17.26 13.59
N ILE A 10 -38.06 16.16 13.57
CA ILE A 10 -37.62 14.85 14.07
C ILE A 10 -36.65 14.18 13.08
N SER A 11 -36.81 14.35 11.77
CA SER A 11 -35.84 13.85 10.78
C SER A 11 -34.54 14.68 10.75
N LEU A 12 -34.61 15.99 11.01
CA LEU A 12 -33.44 16.87 11.20
C LEU A 12 -32.76 16.62 12.55
N ALA A 13 -33.50 16.26 13.60
CA ALA A 13 -32.93 15.84 14.88
C ALA A 13 -32.34 14.42 14.83
N ALA A 14 -32.89 13.52 14.00
CA ALA A 14 -32.38 12.18 13.79
C ALA A 14 -31.14 12.12 12.86
N HIS A 15 -30.79 13.22 12.19
CA HIS A 15 -29.58 13.35 11.34
C HIS A 15 -28.45 14.16 11.99
N ALA A 16 -28.58 14.58 13.25
CA ALA A 16 -27.49 15.19 13.99
C ALA A 16 -26.73 14.12 14.80
N GLN A 17 -25.86 13.34 14.14
CA GLN A 17 -24.76 12.73 14.90
C GLN A 17 -23.83 13.87 15.35
N ALA A 18 -23.88 14.22 16.63
CA ALA A 18 -23.07 15.31 17.17
C ALA A 18 -21.60 14.89 17.19
N ARG A 19 -20.77 15.54 16.38
CA ARG A 19 -19.32 15.37 16.41
C ARG A 19 -18.76 15.79 17.77
N ALA A 20 -17.77 15.05 18.28
CA ALA A 20 -17.06 15.39 19.52
C ALA A 20 -15.54 15.32 19.35
N VAL A 21 -14.82 16.11 20.13
CA VAL A 21 -13.36 16.15 20.16
C VAL A 21 -12.90 15.88 21.59
N PHE A 22 -12.09 14.84 21.74
CA PHE A 22 -11.52 14.42 23.01
C PHE A 22 -10.01 14.70 23.05
N ALA A 23 -9.41 14.64 24.24
CA ALA A 23 -7.96 14.57 24.38
C ALA A 23 -7.56 13.36 25.22
N HIS A 24 -6.53 12.64 24.78
CA HIS A 24 -5.93 11.52 25.50
C HIS A 24 -5.31 12.00 26.81
N PHE A 25 -5.63 11.35 27.93
CA PHE A 25 -5.23 11.79 29.26
C PHE A 25 -4.66 10.62 30.05
N MET A 26 -3.37 10.69 30.38
CA MET A 26 -2.64 9.67 31.13
C MET A 26 -3.00 9.77 32.63
N ILE A 27 -3.77 8.81 33.15
CA ILE A 27 -4.06 8.73 34.58
C ILE A 27 -2.81 8.40 35.38
N GLY A 28 -1.93 7.52 34.89
CA GLY A 28 -0.67 7.16 35.57
C GLY A 28 0.24 8.37 35.86
N ASN A 29 0.13 9.46 35.10
CA ASN A 29 0.87 10.70 35.35
C ASN A 29 0.29 11.55 36.49
N THR A 30 -0.82 11.14 37.12
CA THR A 30 -1.55 11.97 38.11
C THR A 30 -1.32 11.56 39.56
N GLU A 31 -0.26 10.82 39.87
CA GLU A 31 0.06 10.33 41.22
C GLU A 31 0.11 11.45 42.28
N GLN A 32 0.45 12.69 41.90
CA GLN A 32 0.48 13.83 42.83
C GLN A 32 -0.65 14.85 42.60
N TYR A 33 -1.62 14.55 41.74
CA TYR A 33 -2.76 15.43 41.47
C TYR A 33 -3.72 15.54 42.65
N THR A 34 -4.34 16.71 42.74
CA THR A 34 -5.48 17.02 43.61
C THR A 34 -6.69 17.40 42.75
N ASN A 35 -7.87 17.55 43.37
CA ASN A 35 -9.05 18.09 42.69
C ASN A 35 -8.79 19.43 41.99
N ALA A 36 -7.95 20.30 42.57
CA ALA A 36 -7.63 21.60 41.97
C ALA A 36 -6.85 21.46 40.66
N ASP A 37 -5.98 20.44 40.55
CA ASP A 37 -5.22 20.16 39.33
C ASP A 37 -6.17 19.66 38.22
N PHE A 38 -7.10 18.76 38.54
CA PHE A 38 -8.16 18.34 37.61
C PHE A 38 -9.09 19.50 37.20
N VAL A 39 -9.48 20.36 38.14
CA VAL A 39 -10.30 21.56 37.84
C VAL A 39 -9.58 22.46 36.85
N ASN A 40 -8.29 22.71 37.07
CA ASN A 40 -7.46 23.53 36.18
C ASN A 40 -7.36 22.93 34.78
N ASP A 41 -7.10 21.62 34.68
CA ASP A 41 -6.97 20.94 33.40
C ASP A 41 -8.29 20.90 32.63
N ILE A 42 -9.40 20.54 33.29
CA ILE A 42 -10.73 20.51 32.68
C ILE A 42 -11.18 21.91 32.25
N THR A 43 -10.96 22.94 33.08
CA THR A 43 -11.31 24.33 32.71
C THR A 43 -10.56 24.77 31.46
N LYS A 44 -9.25 24.49 31.39
CA LYS A 44 -8.42 24.80 30.22
C LYS A 44 -8.79 24.00 28.97
N ALA A 45 -9.31 22.78 29.13
CA ALA A 45 -9.83 21.98 28.03
C ALA A 45 -11.15 22.54 27.50
N GLN A 46 -12.06 22.96 28.40
CA GLN A 46 -13.31 23.65 28.04
C GLN A 46 -13.04 24.99 27.33
N GLU A 47 -12.08 25.79 27.81
CA GLU A 47 -11.62 27.01 27.13
C GLU A 47 -11.10 26.75 25.71
N ALA A 48 -10.54 25.55 25.47
CA ALA A 48 -10.08 25.11 24.16
C ALA A 48 -11.18 24.42 23.33
N HIS A 49 -12.41 24.33 23.84
CA HIS A 49 -13.58 23.66 23.25
C HIS A 49 -13.46 22.14 23.11
N ILE A 50 -12.55 21.50 23.85
CA ILE A 50 -12.47 20.04 23.96
C ILE A 50 -13.70 19.56 24.76
N ASP A 51 -14.37 18.50 24.30
CA ASP A 51 -15.60 18.01 24.94
C ASP A 51 -15.34 17.07 26.12
N GLY A 52 -14.21 16.37 26.10
CA GLY A 52 -13.88 15.42 27.13
C GLY A 52 -12.45 14.88 27.10
N PHE A 53 -12.11 14.11 28.13
CA PHE A 53 -10.86 13.35 28.18
C PHE A 53 -11.07 11.86 27.95
N VAL A 54 -10.15 11.26 27.20
CA VAL A 54 -10.01 9.81 27.07
C VAL A 54 -8.99 9.35 28.12
N LEU A 55 -9.48 8.78 29.22
CA LEU A 55 -8.66 8.37 30.35
C LEU A 55 -7.90 7.09 30.00
N ASN A 56 -6.61 7.21 29.69
CA ASN A 56 -5.71 6.08 29.59
C ASN A 56 -5.40 5.56 31.00
N ILE A 57 -5.74 4.30 31.22
CA ILE A 57 -5.55 3.60 32.50
C ILE A 57 -4.84 2.27 32.23
N ALA A 58 -3.70 2.05 32.89
CA ALA A 58 -3.01 0.77 32.88
C ALA A 58 -3.59 -0.16 33.95
N TYR A 59 -3.59 -1.47 33.67
CA TYR A 59 -4.02 -2.49 34.63
C TYR A 59 -3.11 -2.46 35.88
N ASP A 60 -3.69 -2.69 37.07
CA ASP A 60 -2.97 -2.73 38.35
C ASP A 60 -2.09 -1.49 38.66
N ASP A 61 -2.43 -0.32 38.09
CA ASP A 61 -1.81 0.95 38.46
C ASP A 61 -2.48 1.51 39.72
N ALA A 62 -1.71 1.65 40.80
CA ALA A 62 -2.16 2.18 42.08
C ALA A 62 -2.74 3.61 41.99
N THR A 63 -2.41 4.36 40.94
CA THR A 63 -2.95 5.71 40.69
C THR A 63 -4.44 5.67 40.36
N ASN A 64 -4.95 4.57 39.78
CA ASN A 64 -6.34 4.42 39.35
C ASN A 64 -7.33 4.61 40.50
N ASP A 65 -7.06 3.99 41.65
CA ASP A 65 -7.96 3.98 42.82
C ASP A 65 -8.28 5.37 43.35
N ARG A 66 -7.30 6.28 43.25
CA ARG A 66 -7.44 7.65 43.73
C ARG A 66 -7.87 8.61 42.62
N SER A 67 -7.22 8.53 41.45
CA SER A 67 -7.37 9.54 40.41
C SER A 67 -8.63 9.39 39.58
N ILE A 68 -9.13 8.16 39.33
CA ILE A 68 -10.37 7.96 38.57
C ILE A 68 -11.57 8.59 39.29
N PRO A 69 -11.84 8.32 40.59
CA PRO A 69 -12.94 8.98 41.30
C PRO A 69 -12.84 10.51 41.28
N MET A 70 -11.66 11.07 41.55
CA MET A 70 -11.44 12.52 41.52
C MET A 70 -11.73 13.12 40.14
N ALA A 71 -11.24 12.48 39.07
CA ALA A 71 -11.49 12.93 37.71
C ALA A 71 -13.00 12.95 37.39
N PHE A 72 -13.73 11.88 37.71
CA PHE A 72 -15.18 11.80 37.49
C PHE A 72 -15.95 12.82 38.33
N ASP A 73 -15.65 12.98 39.61
CA ASP A 73 -16.31 13.94 40.50
C ASP A 73 -16.12 15.38 39.98
N VAL A 74 -14.88 15.76 39.66
CA VAL A 74 -14.57 17.10 39.14
C VAL A 74 -15.23 17.32 37.78
N ALA A 75 -15.11 16.38 36.84
CA ALA A 75 -15.74 16.49 35.53
C ALA A 75 -17.27 16.58 35.64
N GLY A 76 -17.89 15.83 36.55
CA GLY A 76 -19.32 15.90 36.83
C GLY A 76 -19.75 17.27 37.33
N SER A 77 -18.95 17.88 38.22
CA SER A 77 -19.21 19.22 38.76
C SER A 77 -19.08 20.34 37.71
N LEU A 78 -18.22 20.15 36.70
CA LEU A 78 -17.96 21.12 35.63
C LEU A 78 -18.75 20.83 34.34
N GLY A 79 -19.54 19.75 34.31
CA GLY A 79 -20.28 19.32 33.12
C GLY A 79 -19.40 18.80 31.98
N PHE A 80 -18.15 18.45 32.26
CA PHE A 80 -17.17 17.92 31.29
C PHE A 80 -17.31 16.41 31.11
N LYS A 81 -16.86 15.88 29.97
CA LYS A 81 -17.01 14.46 29.65
C LYS A 81 -15.73 13.65 29.81
N LEU A 82 -15.87 12.39 30.15
CA LEU A 82 -14.80 11.41 30.30
C LEU A 82 -15.21 10.10 29.64
N LEU A 83 -14.27 9.41 29.01
CA LEU A 83 -14.42 8.02 28.57
C LEU A 83 -13.19 7.22 28.92
N PHE A 84 -13.33 5.91 29.09
CA PHE A 84 -12.21 5.03 29.42
C PHE A 84 -11.47 4.60 28.16
N SER A 85 -10.14 4.60 28.24
CA SER A 85 -9.24 3.89 27.34
C SER A 85 -8.43 2.91 28.19
N PHE A 86 -8.85 1.65 28.21
CA PHE A 86 -8.11 0.60 28.91
C PHE A 86 -6.81 0.34 28.14
N ASP A 87 -5.67 0.58 28.79
CA ASP A 87 -4.35 0.36 28.20
C ASP A 87 -3.95 -1.10 28.44
N TYR A 88 -4.01 -1.91 27.37
CA TYR A 88 -3.63 -3.32 27.39
C TYR A 88 -2.12 -3.53 27.14
N ALA A 89 -1.38 -2.46 26.83
CA ALA A 89 0.06 -2.50 26.59
C ALA A 89 0.88 -1.99 27.79
N GLY A 90 0.28 -1.17 28.67
CA GLY A 90 0.98 -0.51 29.78
C GLY A 90 1.51 -1.46 30.85
N ASN A 91 0.63 -2.28 31.44
CA ASN A 91 0.96 -3.26 32.50
C ASN A 91 0.45 -4.67 32.18
N GLY A 92 0.26 -4.96 30.88
CA GLY A 92 -0.31 -6.20 30.38
C GLY A 92 -1.84 -6.16 30.23
N ASP A 93 -2.41 -7.32 29.90
CA ASP A 93 -3.83 -7.46 29.59
C ASP A 93 -4.74 -7.14 30.79
N TRP A 94 -5.84 -6.44 30.53
CA TRP A 94 -6.90 -6.27 31.51
C TRP A 94 -7.77 -7.53 31.67
N PRO A 95 -8.05 -7.99 32.89
CA PRO A 95 -9.05 -9.02 33.15
C PRO A 95 -10.47 -8.55 32.78
N MET A 96 -11.21 -9.37 32.04
CA MET A 96 -12.56 -9.05 31.55
C MET A 96 -13.53 -8.59 32.67
N ASP A 97 -13.54 -9.29 33.81
CA ASP A 97 -14.44 -8.96 34.93
C ASP A 97 -14.14 -7.59 35.55
N GLU A 98 -12.88 -7.16 35.55
CA GLU A 98 -12.50 -5.84 36.06
C GLU A 98 -12.91 -4.72 35.11
N VAL A 99 -12.76 -4.94 33.79
CA VAL A 99 -13.28 -4.03 32.76
C VAL A 99 -14.79 -3.84 32.93
N ILE A 100 -15.54 -4.94 33.06
CA ILE A 100 -16.99 -4.91 33.29
C ILE A 100 -17.33 -4.15 34.58
N SER A 101 -16.61 -4.42 35.67
CA SER A 101 -16.81 -3.76 36.96
C SER A 101 -16.61 -2.24 36.86
N LEU A 102 -15.52 -1.80 36.23
CA LEU A 102 -15.19 -0.38 36.12
C LEU A 102 -16.16 0.37 35.22
N ILE A 103 -16.54 -0.21 34.08
CA ILE A 103 -17.55 0.38 33.19
C ILE A 103 -18.87 0.52 33.95
N ASN A 104 -19.36 -0.54 34.60
CA ASN A 104 -20.64 -0.49 35.33
C ASN A 104 -20.64 0.49 36.50
N LYS A 105 -19.48 0.70 37.15
CA LYS A 105 -19.34 1.68 38.23
C LYS A 105 -19.57 3.11 37.76
N TYR A 106 -19.07 3.48 36.58
CA TYR A 106 -19.09 4.86 36.10
C TYR A 106 -20.04 5.14 34.92
N SER A 107 -20.63 4.11 34.30
CA SER A 107 -21.50 4.28 33.14
C SER A 107 -22.75 5.13 33.40
N SER A 108 -23.22 5.17 34.64
CA SER A 108 -24.33 6.01 35.09
C SER A 108 -23.92 7.43 35.51
N HIS A 109 -22.61 7.68 35.68
CA HIS A 109 -22.09 8.98 36.08
C HIS A 109 -22.34 10.03 34.99
N SER A 110 -22.76 11.24 35.38
CA SER A 110 -23.12 12.32 34.43
C SER A 110 -21.95 12.77 33.55
N ALA A 111 -20.72 12.59 34.04
CA ALA A 111 -19.49 12.88 33.32
C ALA A 111 -19.12 11.80 32.28
N HIS A 112 -19.66 10.58 32.34
CA HIS A 112 -19.28 9.58 31.35
C HIS A 112 -19.92 9.90 29.98
N PHE A 113 -19.09 9.95 28.93
CA PHE A 113 -19.58 10.23 27.59
C PHE A 113 -20.44 9.06 27.08
N LYS A 114 -21.55 9.39 26.41
CA LYS A 114 -22.48 8.41 25.85
C LYS A 114 -22.77 8.72 24.40
N ARG A 115 -22.75 7.68 23.56
CA ARG A 115 -23.33 7.72 22.22
C ARG A 115 -24.78 7.25 22.33
N GLY A 116 -25.72 8.19 22.25
CA GLY A 116 -27.11 7.91 22.61
C GLY A 116 -27.21 7.49 24.09
N SER A 117 -27.69 6.28 24.35
CA SER A 117 -27.77 5.72 25.70
C SER A 117 -26.56 4.89 26.13
N GLN A 118 -25.66 4.56 25.19
CA GLN A 118 -24.56 3.61 25.43
C GLN A 118 -23.30 4.35 25.91
N PRO A 119 -22.66 3.92 27.01
CA PRO A 119 -21.38 4.47 27.46
C PRO A 119 -20.28 4.19 26.43
N LEU A 120 -19.57 5.22 25.97
CA LEU A 120 -18.48 5.06 25.00
C LEU A 120 -17.21 4.59 25.74
N VAL A 121 -16.57 3.54 25.22
CA VAL A 121 -15.36 2.94 25.78
C VAL A 121 -14.36 2.66 24.65
N SER A 122 -13.07 2.81 24.95
CA SER A 122 -11.94 2.56 24.07
C SER A 122 -10.91 1.65 24.74
N THR A 123 -9.94 1.20 23.96
CA THR A 123 -8.66 0.64 24.46
C THR A 123 -7.48 1.30 23.76
N PHE A 124 -6.30 1.19 24.37
CA PHE A 124 -5.04 1.23 23.65
C PHE A 124 -4.54 -0.21 23.50
N GLU A 125 -4.46 -0.67 22.26
CA GLU A 125 -4.16 -2.05 21.88
C GLU A 125 -5.09 -3.08 22.55
N GLY A 126 -4.66 -4.34 22.68
CA GLY A 126 -5.46 -5.42 23.28
C GLY A 126 -6.22 -6.30 22.28
N PHE A 127 -5.81 -6.32 21.00
CA PHE A 127 -6.47 -7.15 19.97
C PHE A 127 -6.56 -8.65 20.34
N ASN A 128 -5.58 -9.18 21.08
CA ASN A 128 -5.58 -10.57 21.56
C ASN A 128 -6.75 -10.90 22.50
N ARG A 129 -7.41 -9.87 23.06
CA ARG A 129 -8.60 -9.97 23.92
C ARG A 129 -9.88 -9.54 23.21
N ALA A 130 -9.88 -9.44 21.88
CA ALA A 130 -11.05 -9.02 21.10
C ALA A 130 -12.32 -9.82 21.45
N LYS A 131 -12.20 -11.15 21.62
CA LYS A 131 -13.34 -12.04 21.94
C LYS A 131 -13.99 -11.78 23.30
N ASP A 132 -13.29 -11.12 24.23
CA ASP A 132 -13.88 -10.75 25.53
C ASP A 132 -14.95 -9.66 25.35
N TRP A 133 -14.83 -8.83 24.31
CA TRP A 133 -15.67 -7.65 24.10
C TRP A 133 -17.11 -7.98 23.75
N SER A 134 -17.40 -9.15 23.18
CA SER A 134 -18.77 -9.65 23.05
C SER A 134 -19.47 -9.69 24.41
N THR A 135 -18.82 -10.32 25.40
CA THR A 135 -19.34 -10.45 26.76
C THR A 135 -19.34 -9.11 27.50
N ILE A 136 -18.27 -8.30 27.35
CA ILE A 136 -18.20 -6.98 27.99
C ILE A 136 -19.35 -6.09 27.51
N LYS A 137 -19.60 -6.02 26.20
CA LYS A 137 -20.70 -5.24 25.62
C LYS A 137 -22.05 -5.75 26.11
N ASP A 138 -22.26 -7.06 26.12
CA ASP A 138 -23.52 -7.65 26.63
C ASP A 138 -23.79 -7.31 28.10
N LYS A 139 -22.75 -7.24 28.93
CA LYS A 139 -22.87 -6.96 30.38
C LYS A 139 -22.93 -5.48 30.74
N THR A 140 -22.45 -4.60 29.87
CA THR A 140 -22.29 -3.17 30.18
C THR A 140 -23.10 -2.26 29.26
N ASN A 141 -23.59 -2.79 28.13
CA ASN A 141 -24.23 -2.06 27.05
C ASN A 141 -23.34 -0.93 26.47
N CYS A 142 -22.01 -1.05 26.54
CA CYS A 142 -21.10 -0.04 26.04
C CYS A 142 -21.08 0.04 24.51
N TYR A 143 -20.77 1.22 24.00
CA TYR A 143 -20.38 1.46 22.61
C TYR A 143 -18.86 1.37 22.55
N PHE A 144 -18.32 0.42 21.80
CA PHE A 144 -16.90 0.08 21.86
C PHE A 144 -16.13 0.55 20.62
N MET A 145 -15.13 1.41 20.82
CA MET A 145 -14.24 1.95 19.78
C MET A 145 -12.76 1.80 20.16
N PRO A 146 -12.13 0.62 19.99
CA PRO A 146 -10.73 0.43 20.35
C PRO A 146 -9.74 1.09 19.39
N SER A 147 -8.52 1.32 19.88
CA SER A 147 -7.33 1.45 19.04
C SER A 147 -6.60 0.12 18.94
N TRP A 148 -6.90 -0.64 17.89
CA TRP A 148 -6.15 -1.84 17.49
C TRP A 148 -5.28 -1.53 16.28
N SER A 149 -4.49 -0.47 16.39
CA SER A 149 -3.73 0.07 15.25
C SER A 149 -2.61 -0.87 14.83
N SER A 150 -2.04 -1.66 15.76
CA SER A 150 -1.01 -2.66 15.47
C SER A 150 -1.41 -3.73 14.44
N VAL A 151 -2.70 -4.03 14.30
CA VAL A 151 -3.22 -5.02 13.34
C VAL A 151 -3.88 -4.40 12.11
N GLY A 152 -4.06 -3.08 12.10
CA GLY A 152 -4.73 -2.32 11.04
C GLY A 152 -6.26 -2.48 11.01
N ALA A 153 -6.93 -1.51 10.37
CA ALA A 153 -8.40 -1.39 10.37
C ALA A 153 -9.12 -2.61 9.79
N LYS A 154 -8.63 -3.19 8.68
CA LYS A 154 -9.27 -4.35 8.02
C LYS A 154 -9.38 -5.55 8.96
N ARG A 155 -8.29 -5.88 9.67
CA ARG A 155 -8.25 -7.00 10.61
C ARG A 155 -9.06 -6.72 11.87
N ALA A 156 -8.99 -5.49 12.38
CA ALA A 156 -9.77 -5.06 13.52
C ALA A 156 -11.29 -5.21 13.30
N VAL A 157 -11.83 -4.70 12.17
CA VAL A 157 -13.27 -4.77 11.86
C VAL A 157 -13.75 -6.21 11.65
N ARG A 158 -12.93 -7.09 11.05
CA ARG A 158 -13.30 -8.51 10.78
C ARG A 158 -13.61 -9.33 12.02
N THR A 159 -13.17 -8.89 13.19
CA THR A 159 -13.52 -9.55 14.46
C THR A 159 -15.04 -9.56 14.71
N GLY A 160 -15.77 -8.57 14.20
CA GLY A 160 -17.19 -8.36 14.54
C GLY A 160 -17.42 -7.83 15.96
N GLU A 161 -16.35 -7.54 16.71
CA GLU A 161 -16.43 -7.21 18.15
C GLU A 161 -16.50 -5.70 18.43
N THR A 162 -16.27 -4.85 17.42
CA THR A 162 -16.17 -3.38 17.58
C THR A 162 -17.37 -2.65 16.97
N ASP A 163 -17.81 -1.56 17.59
CA ASP A 163 -18.86 -0.68 17.04
C ASP A 163 -18.27 0.48 16.21
N GLY A 164 -16.95 0.68 16.29
CA GLY A 164 -16.17 1.64 15.54
C GLY A 164 -14.69 1.46 15.86
N LEU A 165 -13.83 2.29 15.27
CA LEU A 165 -12.39 2.23 15.57
C LEU A 165 -11.79 3.61 15.79
N PHE A 166 -10.76 3.63 16.63
CA PHE A 166 -9.82 4.73 16.79
C PHE A 166 -8.48 4.33 16.17
N SER A 167 -7.83 5.25 15.43
CA SER A 167 -6.48 5.03 14.91
C SER A 167 -5.45 5.74 15.80
N TRP A 168 -4.29 5.13 16.03
CA TRP A 168 -3.14 5.75 16.71
C TRP A 168 -2.16 6.42 15.71
N ALA A 169 -2.39 6.28 14.41
CA ALA A 169 -1.51 6.80 13.37
C ALA A 169 -1.68 8.32 13.16
N ALA A 170 -1.19 9.13 14.10
CA ALA A 170 -1.23 10.60 14.03
C ALA A 170 -0.05 11.22 13.27
N TRP A 171 1.03 10.47 13.05
CA TRP A 171 2.32 10.99 12.57
C TRP A 171 2.70 10.38 11.21
N PRO A 172 3.39 11.14 10.34
CA PRO A 172 3.85 10.64 9.05
C PRO A 172 5.02 9.68 9.20
N GLU A 173 5.18 8.80 8.21
CA GLU A 173 6.38 7.98 8.08
C GLU A 173 7.52 8.78 7.46
N GLY A 174 8.67 8.82 8.15
CA GLY A 174 9.88 9.44 7.63
C GLY A 174 9.74 10.96 7.40
N PRO A 175 10.51 11.52 6.45
CA PRO A 175 10.57 12.97 6.23
C PRO A 175 9.38 13.50 5.41
N ASN A 176 8.31 12.71 5.27
CA ASN A 176 7.16 13.03 4.44
C ASN A 176 6.17 13.94 5.18
N THR A 177 5.29 14.60 4.42
CA THR A 177 4.12 15.27 5.00
C THR A 177 3.07 14.20 5.29
N ILE A 178 2.29 14.34 6.37
CA ILE A 178 1.16 13.44 6.62
C ILE A 178 0.16 13.49 5.45
N ASP A 179 -0.27 12.34 5.00
CA ASP A 179 -1.34 12.17 4.02
C ASP A 179 -2.61 11.60 4.67
N MET A 180 -3.58 11.24 3.83
CA MET A 180 -4.88 10.71 4.26
C MET A 180 -5.02 9.20 4.06
N GLU A 181 -3.98 8.48 3.64
CA GLU A 181 -4.09 7.08 3.22
C GLU A 181 -4.58 6.20 4.37
N VAL A 182 -3.99 6.36 5.56
CA VAL A 182 -4.39 5.59 6.74
C VAL A 182 -5.82 5.95 7.14
N ASP A 183 -6.17 7.23 7.27
CA ASP A 183 -7.52 7.64 7.68
C ASP A 183 -8.58 7.17 6.65
N ALA A 184 -8.28 7.24 5.35
CA ALA A 184 -9.13 6.74 4.28
C ALA A 184 -9.34 5.22 4.38
N SER A 185 -8.29 4.46 4.73
CA SER A 185 -8.42 3.01 4.94
C SER A 185 -9.41 2.69 6.06
N TYR A 186 -9.37 3.41 7.19
CA TYR A 186 -10.31 3.24 8.28
C TYR A 186 -11.74 3.53 7.82
N LEU A 187 -11.96 4.65 7.14
CA LEU A 187 -13.27 5.03 6.62
C LEU A 187 -13.82 3.97 5.65
N ILE A 188 -12.99 3.42 4.75
CA ILE A 188 -13.39 2.37 3.80
C ILE A 188 -13.79 1.09 4.55
N PHE A 189 -12.94 0.58 5.44
CA PHE A 189 -13.17 -0.71 6.10
C PHE A 189 -14.29 -0.66 7.14
N LEU A 190 -14.48 0.48 7.81
CA LEU A 190 -15.60 0.68 8.72
C LEU A 190 -16.95 0.77 7.98
N ASN A 191 -16.93 1.09 6.68
CA ASN A 191 -18.09 1.13 5.79
C ASN A 191 -19.31 1.85 6.41
N GLY A 192 -19.07 3.05 6.97
CA GLY A 192 -20.08 3.86 7.63
C GLY A 192 -20.18 3.70 9.16
N SER A 193 -19.45 2.76 9.76
CA SER A 193 -19.29 2.66 11.22
C SER A 193 -18.46 3.81 11.78
N SER A 194 -18.56 4.07 13.10
CA SER A 194 -17.91 5.23 13.71
C SER A 194 -16.40 5.19 13.59
N TYR A 195 -15.83 6.31 13.17
CA TYR A 195 -14.39 6.52 13.11
C TYR A 195 -13.98 7.66 14.05
N MET A 196 -12.98 7.39 14.88
CA MET A 196 -12.28 8.40 15.68
C MET A 196 -10.90 8.66 15.06
N MET A 197 -10.70 9.86 14.52
CA MET A 197 -9.44 10.24 13.85
C MET A 197 -8.45 10.84 14.86
N PRO A 198 -7.16 10.45 14.82
CA PRO A 198 -6.16 10.99 15.73
C PRO A 198 -5.60 12.33 15.25
N ILE A 199 -5.33 13.25 16.18
CA ILE A 199 -4.63 14.52 15.89
C ILE A 199 -3.51 14.67 16.91
N SER A 200 -2.28 14.92 16.46
CA SER A 200 -1.15 15.18 17.36
C SER A 200 -0.29 16.33 16.82
N PRO A 201 0.29 17.18 17.68
CA PRO A 201 1.17 18.26 17.22
C PRO A 201 2.61 17.81 16.98
N TRP A 202 3.11 16.83 17.74
CA TRP A 202 4.53 16.48 17.81
C TRP A 202 4.70 15.04 18.31
N PHE A 203 5.89 14.47 18.24
CA PHE A 203 6.25 13.26 18.99
C PHE A 203 7.76 13.22 19.23
N TYR A 204 8.16 13.06 20.48
CA TYR A 204 9.55 12.79 20.85
C TYR A 204 9.59 12.12 22.21
N THR A 205 10.34 11.03 22.30
CA THR A 205 10.58 10.32 23.55
C THR A 205 12.04 9.94 23.70
N ASN A 206 12.56 10.02 24.93
CA ASN A 206 13.84 9.45 25.33
C ASN A 206 13.68 8.90 26.75
N LEU A 207 13.01 7.75 26.82
CA LEU A 207 12.68 7.00 28.02
C LEU A 207 13.23 5.56 27.90
N PRO A 208 14.54 5.36 28.12
CA PRO A 208 15.18 4.04 28.05
C PRO A 208 14.54 2.97 28.95
N GLY A 209 13.96 3.35 30.09
CA GLY A 209 13.25 2.43 30.98
C GLY A 209 12.03 1.76 30.33
N TYR A 210 11.50 2.37 29.25
CA TYR A 210 10.43 1.79 28.43
C TYR A 210 10.94 1.27 27.07
N ASN A 211 12.25 1.20 26.87
CA ASN A 211 12.89 0.94 25.57
C ASN A 211 12.46 1.93 24.48
N LYS A 212 12.22 3.21 24.85
CA LYS A 212 11.78 4.25 23.92
C LYS A 212 12.82 5.34 23.75
N ASN A 213 13.28 5.56 22.52
CA ASN A 213 14.18 6.69 22.19
C ASN A 213 14.12 7.07 20.70
N TRP A 214 13.04 7.71 20.26
CA TRP A 214 12.88 8.16 18.88
C TRP A 214 12.00 9.40 18.77
N LEU A 215 11.93 9.96 17.56
CA LEU A 215 10.98 11.00 17.20
C LEU A 215 10.32 10.71 15.84
N TRP A 216 9.11 11.23 15.66
CA TRP A 216 8.47 11.33 14.35
C TRP A 216 8.39 12.79 13.92
N ARG A 217 8.19 13.02 12.63
CA ARG A 217 8.13 14.38 12.09
C ARG A 217 6.88 15.12 12.60
N GLY A 218 7.12 16.17 13.39
CA GLY A 218 6.09 17.08 13.90
C GLY A 218 6.09 18.49 13.29
N ASP A 219 7.08 18.80 12.43
CA ASP A 219 7.37 20.13 11.87
C ASP A 219 6.12 20.98 11.54
N SER A 220 5.25 20.51 10.65
CA SER A 220 4.00 21.18 10.23
C SER A 220 2.74 20.42 10.69
N LEU A 221 2.93 19.36 11.48
CA LEU A 221 1.92 18.32 11.70
C LEU A 221 0.63 18.84 12.32
N TRP A 222 0.74 19.77 13.28
CA TRP A 222 -0.43 20.36 13.92
C TRP A 222 -1.36 21.05 12.92
N HIS A 223 -0.80 21.82 11.98
CA HIS A 223 -1.57 22.46 10.91
C HIS A 223 -2.12 21.42 9.93
N ASP A 224 -1.28 20.48 9.52
CA ASP A 224 -1.61 19.49 8.50
C ASP A 224 -2.74 18.54 8.96
N ARG A 225 -2.71 18.01 10.20
CA ARG A 225 -3.76 17.11 10.71
C ARG A 225 -5.11 17.82 10.86
N TRP A 226 -5.15 19.07 11.33
CA TRP A 226 -6.40 19.84 11.39
C TRP A 226 -6.98 20.09 10.00
N ASN A 227 -6.11 20.43 9.04
CA ASN A 227 -6.53 20.51 7.65
C ASN A 227 -7.05 19.15 7.16
N LEU A 228 -6.36 18.03 7.36
CA LEU A 228 -6.88 16.72 6.95
C LEU A 228 -8.25 16.40 7.56
N ALA A 229 -8.46 16.67 8.85
CA ALA A 229 -9.75 16.48 9.50
C ALA A 229 -10.86 17.28 8.81
N PHE A 230 -10.60 18.54 8.46
CA PHE A 230 -11.54 19.35 7.69
C PHE A 230 -11.78 18.80 6.26
N THR A 231 -10.77 18.16 5.64
CA THR A 231 -10.90 17.56 4.31
C THR A 231 -11.88 16.39 4.38
N LEU A 232 -11.69 15.49 5.33
CA LEU A 232 -12.49 14.27 5.45
C LEU A 232 -13.97 14.56 5.72
N VAL A 233 -14.29 15.60 6.50
CA VAL A 233 -15.68 16.00 6.75
C VAL A 233 -16.30 16.88 5.66
N SER A 234 -15.50 17.34 4.69
CA SER A 234 -15.98 18.14 3.54
C SER A 234 -16.38 17.29 2.33
N GLN A 235 -16.03 16.00 2.32
CA GLN A 235 -16.20 15.12 1.17
C GLN A 235 -17.33 14.11 1.37
N ASP A 236 -18.16 13.96 0.34
CA ASP A 236 -19.22 12.94 0.29
C ASP A 236 -18.74 11.63 -0.37
N GLN A 237 -17.45 11.51 -0.70
CA GLN A 237 -16.92 10.37 -1.47
C GLN A 237 -16.60 9.14 -0.62
N TRP A 238 -16.51 9.30 0.70
CA TRP A 238 -16.21 8.22 1.63
C TRP A 238 -17.52 7.63 2.16
N PRO A 239 -17.58 6.31 2.43
CA PRO A 239 -18.79 5.67 2.95
C PRO A 239 -19.17 6.15 4.37
N GLY A 240 -18.32 6.95 5.00
CA GLY A 240 -18.57 7.64 6.27
C GLY A 240 -17.64 8.85 6.43
N GLN A 241 -17.75 9.54 7.57
CA GLN A 241 -16.87 10.65 7.95
C GLN A 241 -16.42 10.46 9.41
N PRO A 242 -15.29 11.05 9.85
CA PRO A 242 -14.92 11.04 11.25
C PRO A 242 -16.04 11.65 12.11
N GLU A 243 -16.58 10.84 13.04
CA GLU A 243 -17.57 11.27 14.02
C GLU A 243 -16.87 11.91 15.23
N TYR A 244 -15.69 11.39 15.57
CA TYR A 244 -14.90 11.81 16.71
C TYR A 244 -13.48 12.17 16.29
N LEU A 245 -12.87 13.08 17.03
CA LEU A 245 -11.43 13.33 17.00
C LEU A 245 -10.84 13.06 18.38
N GLN A 246 -9.63 12.52 18.44
CA GLN A 246 -8.87 12.43 19.68
C GLN A 246 -7.52 13.11 19.51
N ILE A 247 -7.29 14.15 20.30
CA ILE A 247 -6.00 14.82 20.41
C ILE A 247 -5.07 13.92 21.24
N ILE A 248 -3.94 13.53 20.66
CA ILE A 248 -2.87 12.76 21.30
C ILE A 248 -1.74 13.76 21.58
N SER A 249 -1.65 14.34 22.78
CA SER A 249 -2.42 14.08 24.01
C SER A 249 -2.62 15.37 24.84
N TRP A 250 -3.29 15.27 25.99
CA TRP A 250 -3.39 16.35 26.97
C TRP A 250 -2.15 16.45 27.87
N ASN A 251 -1.71 15.36 28.50
CA ASN A 251 -0.68 15.35 29.56
C ASN A 251 0.33 14.20 29.43
N ASP A 252 0.54 13.65 28.24
CA ASP A 252 1.64 12.70 28.03
C ASP A 252 2.94 13.46 27.77
N TYR A 253 3.63 13.82 28.86
CA TYR A 253 4.89 14.55 28.81
C TYR A 253 6.04 13.66 28.33
N GLY A 254 5.98 12.36 28.56
CA GLY A 254 7.04 11.41 28.20
C GLY A 254 7.22 11.27 26.68
N GLU A 255 6.15 11.45 25.91
CA GLU A 255 6.16 11.36 24.44
C GLU A 255 6.05 12.72 23.74
N SER A 256 6.15 13.82 24.50
CA SER A 256 6.26 15.21 24.00
C SER A 256 5.10 15.68 23.11
N HIS A 257 3.95 15.02 23.15
CA HIS A 257 2.80 15.38 22.31
C HIS A 257 1.64 16.02 23.09
N TYR A 258 1.88 16.40 24.34
CA TYR A 258 0.94 17.11 25.20
C TYR A 258 0.55 18.49 24.65
N VAL A 259 -0.70 18.89 24.85
CA VAL A 259 -1.19 20.27 24.63
C VAL A 259 -1.68 20.93 25.93
N GLY A 260 -1.75 20.18 27.03
CA GLY A 260 -2.08 20.67 28.35
C GLY A 260 -1.00 21.58 28.95
N PRO A 261 -1.29 22.24 30.08
CA PRO A 261 -0.29 23.05 30.77
C PRO A 261 0.86 22.15 31.30
N LEU A 262 2.06 22.73 31.44
CA LEU A 262 3.12 22.07 32.21
C LEU A 262 2.69 21.94 33.67
N ASN A 263 2.89 20.75 34.25
CA ASN A 263 2.59 20.46 35.65
C ASN A 263 3.70 19.57 36.23
N ASP A 264 4.47 20.11 37.17
CA ASP A 264 5.61 19.41 37.76
C ASP A 264 5.21 18.19 38.61
N LYS A 265 3.96 18.16 39.07
CA LYS A 265 3.35 17.00 39.75
C LYS A 265 3.10 15.80 38.83
N ALA A 266 3.27 15.95 37.52
CA ALA A 266 3.01 14.92 36.51
C ALA A 266 4.27 14.48 35.73
N TYR A 267 5.46 14.79 36.25
CA TYR A 267 6.74 14.42 35.64
C TYR A 267 7.30 13.07 36.10
N VAL A 268 6.51 12.26 36.83
CA VAL A 268 6.94 10.94 37.31
C VAL A 268 7.40 10.01 36.18
N ALA A 269 6.85 10.16 34.97
CA ALA A 269 7.21 9.39 33.80
C ALA A 269 8.70 9.51 33.40
N PHE A 270 9.37 10.62 33.74
CA PHE A 270 10.80 10.79 33.44
C PHE A 270 11.70 10.00 34.39
N ASP A 271 11.26 9.81 35.64
CA ASP A 271 11.99 9.02 36.62
C ASP A 271 11.78 7.52 36.35
N ILE A 272 10.54 7.08 36.12
CA ILE A 272 10.21 5.68 35.80
C ILE A 272 10.79 5.27 34.44
N GLY A 273 10.66 6.15 33.44
CA GLY A 273 11.21 5.92 32.10
C GLY A 273 12.73 6.11 32.01
N GLU A 274 13.42 6.37 33.13
CA GLU A 274 14.87 6.56 33.20
C GLU A 274 15.43 7.60 32.21
N ALA A 275 14.71 8.71 32.03
CA ALA A 275 15.09 9.75 31.08
C ALA A 275 16.47 10.33 31.41
N PRO A 276 17.32 10.65 30.40
CA PRO A 276 18.63 11.24 30.66
C PRO A 276 18.51 12.61 31.35
N TYR A 277 17.44 13.35 31.10
CA TYR A 277 17.01 14.56 31.81
C TYR A 277 15.53 14.83 31.46
N ASN A 278 14.89 15.75 32.19
CA ASN A 278 13.51 16.12 31.90
C ASN A 278 13.47 17.15 30.77
N TYR A 279 13.27 16.67 29.54
CA TYR A 279 13.21 17.47 28.31
C TYR A 279 11.93 18.30 28.15
N VAL A 280 11.02 18.28 29.12
CA VAL A 280 9.78 19.07 29.14
C VAL A 280 9.90 20.35 29.97
N LYS A 281 10.90 20.46 30.85
CA LYS A 281 11.13 21.68 31.63
C LYS A 281 11.39 22.87 30.72
N GLY A 282 10.56 23.90 30.85
CA GLY A 282 10.67 25.13 30.05
C GLY A 282 10.19 24.98 28.60
N MET A 283 9.50 23.88 28.25
CA MET A 283 8.95 23.62 26.92
C MET A 283 7.41 23.64 26.97
N PRO A 284 6.77 24.82 27.11
CA PRO A 284 5.31 24.91 27.10
C PRO A 284 4.76 24.53 25.73
N HIS A 285 3.66 23.78 25.70
CA HIS A 285 2.93 23.40 24.48
C HIS A 285 1.50 24.00 24.40
N ASP A 286 1.11 24.76 25.43
CA ASP A 286 -0.24 25.32 25.55
C ASP A 286 -0.56 26.37 24.49
N GLY A 287 0.45 26.93 23.82
CA GLY A 287 0.28 27.80 22.65
C GLY A 287 -0.54 27.14 21.53
N TRP A 288 -0.38 25.84 21.29
CA TRP A 288 -1.17 25.12 20.27
C TRP A 288 -2.68 25.14 20.59
N ARG A 289 -3.08 25.18 21.87
CA ARG A 289 -4.48 25.25 22.27
C ARG A 289 -5.18 26.52 21.82
N LYS A 290 -4.44 27.60 21.54
CA LYS A 290 -5.05 28.87 21.09
C LYS A 290 -5.72 28.79 19.71
N LEU A 291 -5.40 27.76 18.91
CA LEU A 291 -6.03 27.50 17.62
C LEU A 291 -7.27 26.59 17.74
N LEU A 292 -7.39 25.84 18.83
CA LEU A 292 -8.39 24.78 18.99
C LEU A 292 -9.84 25.27 18.98
N PRO A 293 -10.23 26.40 19.62
CA PRO A 293 -11.62 26.85 19.57
C PRO A 293 -12.15 26.98 18.14
N TYR A 294 -11.39 27.66 17.27
CA TYR A 294 -11.75 27.80 15.86
C TYR A 294 -11.74 26.46 15.12
N ALA A 295 -10.71 25.64 15.34
CA ALA A 295 -10.55 24.38 14.62
C ALA A 295 -11.65 23.37 14.99
N ILE A 296 -11.93 23.20 16.28
CA ILE A 296 -12.98 22.32 16.80
C ILE A 296 -14.36 22.80 16.35
N ASP A 297 -14.65 24.10 16.47
CA ASP A 297 -15.93 24.64 16.03
C ASP A 297 -16.13 24.48 14.52
N THR A 298 -15.05 24.64 13.73
CA THR A 298 -15.09 24.42 12.28
C THR A 298 -15.30 22.94 11.94
N PHE A 299 -14.66 22.01 12.65
CA PHE A 299 -14.86 20.57 12.47
C PHE A 299 -16.32 20.17 12.79
N LYS A 300 -16.86 20.66 13.90
CA LYS A 300 -18.23 20.34 14.35
C LYS A 300 -19.29 20.95 13.43
N ASN A 301 -19.17 22.25 13.14
CA ASN A 301 -20.21 23.04 12.50
C ASN A 301 -19.99 23.26 11.00
N GLY A 302 -18.83 22.87 10.47
CA GLY A 302 -18.40 23.14 9.10
C GLY A 302 -17.96 24.59 8.86
N ILE A 303 -18.05 25.48 9.85
CA ILE A 303 -17.61 26.88 9.79
C ILE A 303 -17.54 27.47 11.20
N ALA A 304 -16.58 28.36 11.46
CA ALA A 304 -16.49 29.10 12.71
C ALA A 304 -16.16 30.58 12.48
N THR A 305 -16.53 31.42 13.44
CA THR A 305 -16.19 32.85 13.45
C THR A 305 -14.91 33.08 14.25
N ILE A 306 -14.01 33.87 13.68
CA ILE A 306 -12.78 34.34 14.32
C ILE A 306 -13.12 35.64 15.06
N ASN A 307 -13.07 35.56 16.38
CA ASN A 307 -13.31 36.71 17.27
C ASN A 307 -12.01 37.35 17.79
N GLN A 308 -10.89 36.63 17.65
CA GLN A 308 -9.56 37.10 18.02
C GLN A 308 -8.52 36.49 17.09
N GLU A 309 -7.60 37.32 16.61
CA GLU A 309 -6.49 36.84 15.78
C GLU A 309 -5.35 36.36 16.69
N VAL A 310 -4.76 35.23 16.31
CA VAL A 310 -3.76 34.51 17.11
C VAL A 310 -2.55 34.21 16.24
N LEU A 311 -1.34 34.33 16.79
CA LEU A 311 -0.12 33.78 16.24
C LEU A 311 0.44 32.75 17.22
N VAL A 312 0.72 31.54 16.73
CA VAL A 312 1.37 30.45 17.47
C VAL A 312 2.64 30.07 16.73
N ALA A 313 3.74 29.86 17.45
CA ALA A 313 4.99 29.38 16.87
C ALA A 313 5.62 28.29 17.71
N TRP A 314 6.31 27.35 17.05
CA TRP A 314 7.01 26.26 17.70
C TRP A 314 8.32 25.93 16.99
N TYR A 315 9.33 25.56 17.78
CA TYR A 315 10.67 25.19 17.29
C TYR A 315 11.55 24.61 18.38
N ARG A 316 12.60 23.89 17.98
CA ARG A 316 13.64 23.45 18.91
C ARG A 316 14.56 24.61 19.29
N LEU A 317 14.90 24.73 20.57
CA LEU A 317 15.78 25.81 21.04
C LEU A 317 17.24 25.66 20.62
N THR A 318 17.63 24.50 20.10
CA THR A 318 18.98 24.19 19.66
C THR A 318 18.98 23.62 18.24
N PRO A 319 19.90 24.04 17.34
CA PRO A 319 20.10 23.38 16.07
C PRO A 319 20.35 21.87 16.22
N ALA A 320 19.93 21.06 15.25
CA ALA A 320 20.07 19.59 15.26
C ALA A 320 21.51 19.14 15.52
N SER A 321 22.46 19.86 14.94
CA SER A 321 23.90 19.58 15.01
C SER A 321 24.62 20.25 16.18
N ALA A 322 23.91 20.95 17.08
CA ALA A 322 24.54 21.66 18.19
C ALA A 322 25.18 20.71 19.21
N CYS A 323 24.57 19.55 19.45
CA CYS A 323 24.92 18.60 20.49
C CYS A 323 24.72 17.15 20.02
N ALA A 324 25.07 16.19 20.87
CA ALA A 324 24.82 14.78 20.58
C ALA A 324 23.30 14.50 20.55
N THR A 325 22.87 13.53 19.75
CA THR A 325 21.44 13.17 19.64
C THR A 325 20.89 12.52 20.92
N GLY A 326 21.75 12.06 21.83
CA GLY A 326 21.34 11.28 23.00
C GLY A 326 20.87 9.87 22.67
N GLY A 327 21.31 9.33 21.53
CA GLY A 327 20.87 8.04 21.00
C GLY A 327 19.52 8.08 20.29
N THR A 328 18.84 9.24 20.27
CA THR A 328 17.55 9.40 19.60
C THR A 328 17.70 9.18 18.09
N THR A 329 16.86 8.31 17.55
CA THR A 329 16.69 8.10 16.11
C THR A 329 15.49 8.90 15.59
N GLY A 330 15.53 9.31 14.33
CA GLY A 330 14.30 9.62 13.59
C GLY A 330 13.67 8.29 13.16
N ASN A 331 12.37 8.10 13.43
CA ASN A 331 11.69 6.81 13.34
C ASN A 331 12.32 5.72 14.23
N THR A 332 11.70 4.52 14.26
CA THR A 332 12.22 3.36 14.97
C THR A 332 11.88 2.05 14.27
N ALA A 333 12.84 1.12 14.25
CA ALA A 333 12.61 -0.24 13.75
C ALA A 333 11.55 -0.99 14.57
N ALA A 334 11.35 -0.63 15.85
CA ALA A 334 10.30 -1.20 16.70
C ALA A 334 8.87 -0.90 16.21
N GLN A 335 8.72 0.06 15.30
CA GLN A 335 7.47 0.43 14.64
C GLN A 335 7.51 0.08 13.15
N LEU A 336 8.39 -0.84 12.75
CA LEU A 336 8.59 -1.29 11.36
C LEU A 336 8.98 -0.18 10.38
N GLN A 337 9.63 0.88 10.88
CA GLN A 337 10.05 2.03 10.08
C GLN A 337 11.58 2.11 9.97
N PRO A 338 12.13 2.50 8.81
CA PRO A 338 13.56 2.73 8.67
C PRO A 338 14.04 3.86 9.59
N GLU A 339 15.04 3.57 10.42
CA GLU A 339 15.69 4.56 11.27
C GLU A 339 16.55 5.52 10.45
N MET A 340 16.52 6.80 10.82
CA MET A 340 17.24 7.85 10.13
C MET A 340 17.72 8.95 11.08
N PRO A 341 18.57 9.89 10.63
CA PRO A 341 19.01 10.99 11.47
C PRO A 341 17.83 11.86 11.96
N PRO A 342 17.69 12.12 13.28
CA PRO A 342 16.54 12.86 13.84
C PRO A 342 16.42 14.30 13.29
N GLY A 343 17.54 14.92 12.89
CA GLY A 343 17.56 16.25 12.28
C GLY A 343 16.93 16.34 10.88
N GLU A 344 16.74 15.20 10.19
CA GLU A 344 16.01 15.16 8.91
C GLU A 344 14.50 15.25 9.12
N LEU A 345 14.01 14.75 10.27
CA LEU A 345 12.59 14.77 10.64
C LEU A 345 12.19 16.00 11.43
N SER A 346 13.10 16.54 12.25
CA SER A 346 12.88 17.76 13.03
C SER A 346 13.83 18.86 12.55
N GLN A 347 13.37 19.65 11.58
CA GLN A 347 14.21 20.59 10.85
C GLN A 347 14.63 21.80 11.70
N ASP A 348 15.76 22.41 11.36
CA ASP A 348 16.25 23.66 11.96
C ASP A 348 15.46 24.88 11.45
N LYS A 349 14.16 24.92 11.79
CA LYS A 349 13.19 25.94 11.38
C LYS A 349 12.28 26.36 12.52
N ILE A 350 11.83 27.61 12.44
CA ILE A 350 10.73 28.17 13.20
C ILE A 350 9.45 27.91 12.43
N PHE A 351 8.54 27.12 12.98
CA PHE A 351 7.22 26.88 12.41
C PHE A 351 6.20 27.75 13.12
N PHE A 352 5.20 28.24 12.38
CA PHE A 352 4.16 29.08 12.96
C PHE A 352 2.85 28.98 12.19
N SER A 353 1.76 29.10 12.92
CA SER A 353 0.42 29.21 12.37
C SER A 353 -0.27 30.44 12.93
N ALA A 354 -1.09 31.08 12.11
CA ALA A 354 -1.86 32.25 12.54
C ALA A 354 -3.33 32.13 12.15
N LEU A 355 -4.22 32.43 13.09
CA LEU A 355 -5.65 32.55 12.84
C LEU A 355 -5.97 34.01 12.54
N LEU A 356 -6.29 34.33 11.28
CA LEU A 356 -6.42 35.71 10.80
C LEU A 356 -7.74 35.97 10.09
N THR A 357 -8.17 37.24 10.10
CA THR A 357 -9.37 37.75 9.41
C THR A 357 -9.04 38.50 8.12
N SER A 358 -7.75 38.69 7.83
CA SER A 358 -7.24 39.23 6.58
C SER A 358 -5.77 38.83 6.42
N LEU A 359 -5.21 39.03 5.22
CA LEU A 359 -3.80 38.75 4.96
C LEU A 359 -2.90 39.70 5.77
N LEU A 360 -2.16 39.16 6.72
CA LEU A 360 -1.02 39.81 7.37
C LEU A 360 0.28 39.13 6.92
N THR A 361 1.37 39.89 6.89
CA THR A 361 2.69 39.37 6.48
C THR A 361 3.53 39.05 7.72
N PRO A 362 4.06 37.82 7.85
CA PRO A 362 4.96 37.47 8.94
C PRO A 362 6.37 38.05 8.72
N ARG A 363 7.00 38.49 9.81
CA ARG A 363 8.41 38.88 9.87
C ARG A 363 9.07 38.12 11.00
N VAL A 364 10.19 37.46 10.70
CA VAL A 364 10.97 36.72 11.70
C VAL A 364 12.30 37.42 11.89
N THR A 365 12.68 37.63 13.15
CA THR A 365 13.98 38.19 13.53
C THR A 365 14.70 37.18 14.40
N ILE A 366 15.93 36.83 14.02
CA ILE A 366 16.84 36.05 14.86
C ILE A 366 18.09 36.92 15.07
N ASP A 367 18.40 37.22 16.33
CA ASP A 367 19.56 38.04 16.72
C ASP A 367 19.66 39.38 15.95
N GLY A 368 18.54 40.12 15.92
CA GLY A 368 18.44 41.42 15.23
C GLY A 368 18.36 41.34 13.70
N GLN A 369 18.56 40.17 13.09
CA GLN A 369 18.43 39.99 11.64
C GLN A 369 16.98 39.69 11.25
N ARG A 370 16.28 40.74 10.83
CA ARG A 370 14.87 40.66 10.41
C ARG A 370 14.73 40.21 8.95
N ARG A 371 13.80 39.28 8.70
CA ARG A 371 13.36 38.83 7.37
C ARG A 371 11.85 38.87 7.25
N VAL A 372 11.36 39.22 6.06
CA VAL A 372 9.96 39.04 5.68
C VAL A 372 9.79 37.59 5.22
N VAL A 373 8.72 36.94 5.66
CA VAL A 373 8.45 35.53 5.37
C VAL A 373 7.13 35.42 4.61
N ASN A 374 7.06 34.48 3.66
CA ASN A 374 5.82 34.15 2.97
C ASN A 374 5.07 33.05 3.74
N TRP A 375 3.76 32.99 3.58
CA TRP A 375 2.99 31.86 4.08
C TRP A 375 3.27 30.62 3.21
N ASP A 376 3.48 29.48 3.86
CA ASP A 376 3.60 28.17 3.20
C ASP A 376 2.20 27.65 2.83
N ASP A 377 1.20 27.92 3.66
CA ASP A 377 -0.22 27.64 3.39
C ASP A 377 -1.12 28.80 3.88
N ALA A 378 -2.20 29.06 3.14
CA ALA A 378 -3.15 30.13 3.44
C ALA A 378 -4.60 29.73 3.08
N PRO A 379 -5.58 30.08 3.93
CA PRO A 379 -6.98 29.74 3.71
C PRO A 379 -7.58 30.59 2.58
N TYR A 380 -8.58 30.03 1.89
CA TYR A 380 -9.29 30.78 0.85
C TYR A 380 -9.98 32.03 1.41
N GLY A 381 -9.86 33.12 0.67
CA GLY A 381 -10.37 34.43 1.09
C GLY A 381 -9.55 35.07 2.21
N TYR A 382 -8.42 34.48 2.60
CA TYR A 382 -7.51 35.00 3.64
C TYR A 382 -8.17 35.17 5.01
N VAL A 383 -9.20 34.36 5.30
CA VAL A 383 -9.87 34.27 6.61
C VAL A 383 -9.77 32.82 7.07
N GLY A 384 -9.07 32.56 8.17
CA GLY A 384 -8.84 31.21 8.69
C GLY A 384 -7.42 30.99 9.21
N MET A 385 -6.98 29.73 9.21
CA MET A 385 -5.66 29.32 9.68
C MET A 385 -4.63 29.38 8.54
N PHE A 386 -3.60 30.20 8.74
CA PHE A 386 -2.40 30.30 7.92
C PHE A 386 -1.28 29.47 8.54
N HIS A 387 -0.32 29.02 7.74
CA HIS A 387 0.87 28.32 8.21
C HIS A 387 2.12 28.75 7.44
N GLY A 388 3.25 28.84 8.12
CA GLY A 388 4.52 29.21 7.54
C GLY A 388 5.70 28.70 8.36
N SER A 389 6.87 28.73 7.74
CA SER A 389 8.11 28.31 8.36
C SER A 389 9.29 29.22 7.98
N PHE A 390 10.31 29.25 8.84
CA PHE A 390 11.50 30.06 8.62
C PHE A 390 12.76 29.36 9.12
N ALA A 391 13.75 29.14 8.26
CA ALA A 391 14.98 28.45 8.62
C ALA A 391 15.89 29.27 9.55
N TYR A 392 16.52 28.60 10.51
CA TYR A 392 17.51 29.24 11.38
C TYR A 392 18.67 29.81 10.57
N GLU A 393 19.04 29.16 9.46
CA GLU A 393 20.20 29.54 8.61
C GLU A 393 21.49 29.67 9.43
N GLY A 394 21.68 28.77 10.41
CA GLY A 394 22.83 28.77 11.31
C GLY A 394 22.84 29.86 12.38
N ARG A 395 21.79 30.70 12.46
CA ARG A 395 21.66 31.77 13.46
C ARG A 395 21.19 31.22 14.80
N VAL A 396 21.63 31.89 15.86
CA VAL A 396 21.24 31.67 17.26
C VAL A 396 21.05 33.04 17.92
N GLY A 397 20.30 33.10 19.02
CA GLY A 397 19.99 34.34 19.73
C GLY A 397 18.48 34.58 19.83
N LYS A 398 18.11 35.81 20.15
CA LYS A 398 16.71 36.19 20.41
C LYS A 398 15.83 35.98 19.18
N VAL A 399 14.69 35.33 19.37
CA VAL A 399 13.68 35.09 18.34
C VAL A 399 12.49 36.04 18.52
N LEU A 400 12.10 36.73 17.45
CA LEU A 400 10.92 37.59 17.40
C LEU A 400 10.12 37.27 16.15
N ILE A 401 8.80 37.08 16.30
CA ILE A 401 7.89 36.85 15.18
C ILE A 401 6.81 37.94 15.22
N GLU A 402 6.72 38.73 14.16
CA GLU A 402 5.80 39.85 14.03
C GLU A 402 4.81 39.59 12.89
N LEU A 403 3.55 39.94 13.08
CA LEU A 403 2.58 40.06 11.99
C LEU A 403 2.43 41.53 11.62
N VAL A 404 2.55 41.86 10.34
CA VAL A 404 2.41 43.23 9.86
C VAL A 404 1.29 43.38 8.85
N ASP A 405 0.63 44.53 8.86
CA ASP A 405 -0.38 44.89 7.87
C ASP A 405 0.24 45.46 6.59
N ALA A 406 -0.59 45.78 5.60
CA ALA A 406 -0.17 46.34 4.32
C ALA A 406 0.51 47.72 4.42
N SER A 407 0.31 48.46 5.51
CA SER A 407 1.02 49.73 5.79
C SER A 407 2.43 49.49 6.37
N GLY A 408 2.73 48.25 6.77
CA GLY A 408 3.96 47.85 7.44
C GLY A 408 3.92 48.00 8.97
N ALA A 409 2.76 48.33 9.55
CA ALA A 409 2.57 48.43 10.99
C ALA A 409 2.49 47.04 11.63
N VAL A 410 3.09 46.89 12.82
CA VAL A 410 3.07 45.64 13.58
C VAL A 410 1.73 45.49 14.29
N VAL A 411 1.03 44.37 14.02
CA VAL A 411 -0.29 44.05 14.56
C VAL A 411 -0.19 43.09 15.75
N ALA A 412 0.76 42.16 15.70
CA ALA A 412 1.10 41.26 16.80
C ALA A 412 2.60 41.00 16.85
N THR A 413 3.09 40.73 18.06
CA THR A 413 4.47 40.39 18.33
C THR A 413 4.51 39.20 19.27
N LEU A 414 5.20 38.14 18.87
CA LEU A 414 5.53 36.99 19.69
C LEU A 414 7.02 37.03 20.02
N ASN A 415 7.32 37.18 21.31
CA ASN A 415 8.68 37.04 21.82
C ASN A 415 8.95 35.55 22.03
N GLY A 416 9.81 34.98 21.19
CA GLY A 416 10.23 33.59 21.27
C GLY A 416 11.28 33.36 22.36
N ALA A 417 11.45 32.10 22.75
CA ALA A 417 12.62 31.67 23.50
C ALA A 417 13.90 31.76 22.62
N ASP A 418 15.04 32.00 23.25
CA ASP A 418 16.30 32.19 22.53
C ASP A 418 16.79 30.88 21.90
N LEU A 419 17.25 30.97 20.64
CA LEU A 419 18.01 29.90 20.02
C LEU A 419 19.42 29.86 20.63
N THR A 420 19.90 28.69 21.00
CA THR A 420 21.20 28.49 21.65
C THR A 420 21.94 27.30 21.04
N LYS A 421 23.25 27.22 21.28
CA LYS A 421 24.08 26.03 20.98
C LYS A 421 24.35 25.19 22.23
N THR A 422 23.84 25.61 23.37
CA THR A 422 24.07 24.93 24.65
C THR A 422 22.92 23.97 24.91
N CYS A 423 23.23 22.71 25.18
CA CYS A 423 22.22 21.71 25.51
C CYS A 423 22.43 21.17 26.92
N GLU A 424 21.33 20.84 27.59
CA GLU A 424 21.38 20.17 28.88
C GLU A 424 22.06 18.81 28.73
N LYS A 425 23.05 18.54 29.58
CA LYS A 425 23.90 17.33 29.52
C LYS A 425 24.58 17.07 28.16
N GLY A 426 24.69 18.08 27.29
CA GLY A 426 25.27 17.91 25.95
C GLY A 426 24.41 17.08 25.00
N ILE A 427 23.11 16.94 25.27
CA ILE A 427 22.15 16.20 24.45
C ILE A 427 21.13 17.17 23.84
N THR A 428 20.92 17.10 22.53
CA THR A 428 19.90 17.89 21.83
C THR A 428 18.51 17.56 22.38
N ASN A 429 17.75 18.59 22.77
CA ASN A 429 16.35 18.43 23.12
C ASN A 429 15.49 18.50 21.85
N TRP A 430 14.81 17.40 21.53
CA TRP A 430 13.95 17.30 20.36
C TRP A 430 12.48 17.70 20.64
N ASN A 431 12.16 18.01 21.90
CA ASN A 431 10.89 18.59 22.30
C ASN A 431 10.86 20.09 21.92
N PRO A 432 9.82 20.60 21.23
CA PRO A 432 9.78 22.00 20.81
C PRO A 432 9.38 22.91 21.97
N TRP A 433 9.84 24.15 21.91
CA TRP A 433 9.19 25.23 22.64
C TRP A 433 8.01 25.74 21.83
N VAL A 434 6.85 25.99 22.45
CA VAL A 434 5.68 26.56 21.78
C VAL A 434 5.26 27.86 22.48
N GLY A 435 5.14 28.93 21.69
CA GLY A 435 4.67 30.22 22.14
C GLY A 435 3.43 30.66 21.39
N SER A 436 2.66 31.56 22.00
CA SER A 436 1.53 32.20 21.33
C SER A 436 1.35 33.65 21.76
N THR A 437 0.71 34.44 20.89
CA THR A 437 0.29 35.81 21.17
C THR A 437 -1.05 36.08 20.48
N THR A 438 -1.80 37.04 21.00
CA THR A 438 -3.08 37.46 20.43
C THR A 438 -3.00 38.93 20.05
N THR A 439 -3.67 39.31 18.95
CA THR A 439 -3.76 40.73 18.61
C THR A 439 -4.61 41.46 19.66
N THR A 440 -4.33 42.75 19.86
CA THR A 440 -5.12 43.62 20.76
C THR A 440 -6.45 44.07 20.14
N ARG A 441 -6.66 43.77 18.86
CA ARG A 441 -7.83 44.17 18.09
C ARG A 441 -8.91 43.11 18.23
N SER A 442 -10.10 43.50 18.70
CA SER A 442 -11.29 42.68 18.54
C SER A 442 -11.67 42.63 17.07
N VAL A 443 -11.84 41.42 16.54
CA VAL A 443 -12.24 41.16 15.15
C VAL A 443 -13.50 40.31 15.13
N SER A 444 -14.17 40.23 13.98
CA SER A 444 -15.29 39.32 13.79
C SER A 444 -15.40 39.02 12.30
N ALA A 445 -14.87 37.88 11.88
CA ALA A 445 -15.02 37.40 10.51
C ALA A 445 -15.09 35.87 10.49
N ALA A 446 -15.84 35.32 9.53
CA ALA A 446 -15.86 33.90 9.25
C ALA A 446 -15.41 33.66 7.80
N PRO A 447 -14.87 32.48 7.47
CA PRO A 447 -14.61 32.12 6.08
C PRO A 447 -15.86 32.31 5.22
N ALA A 448 -15.68 32.73 3.97
CA ALA A 448 -16.82 33.00 3.07
C ALA A 448 -17.66 31.74 2.74
N LEU A 449 -17.08 30.54 2.92
CA LEU A 449 -17.69 29.26 2.58
C LEU A 449 -17.54 28.29 3.75
N SER A 450 -18.60 27.53 4.05
CA SER A 450 -18.52 26.36 4.94
C SER A 450 -17.75 25.23 4.29
N LEU A 451 -17.20 24.30 5.08
CA LEU A 451 -16.44 23.13 4.62
C LEU A 451 -17.20 22.34 3.54
N SER A 452 -18.50 22.09 3.72
CA SER A 452 -19.34 21.40 2.74
C SER A 452 -19.51 22.11 1.38
N LYS A 453 -19.23 23.42 1.33
CA LYS A 453 -19.26 24.23 0.11
C LYS A 453 -17.86 24.46 -0.47
N GLN A 454 -16.84 24.00 0.24
CA GLN A 454 -15.46 24.07 -0.21
C GLN A 454 -15.09 22.76 -0.89
N GLN A 455 -14.44 22.85 -2.04
CA GLN A 455 -13.80 21.71 -2.70
C GLN A 455 -12.28 21.84 -2.59
N LEU A 456 -11.61 20.69 -2.61
CA LEU A 456 -10.16 20.63 -2.71
C LEU A 456 -9.68 21.34 -3.97
N ARG A 457 -8.70 22.23 -3.81
CA ARG A 457 -7.95 22.82 -4.91
C ARG A 457 -6.62 22.08 -5.00
N ALA A 458 -6.45 21.31 -6.07
CA ALA A 458 -5.15 20.73 -6.39
C ALA A 458 -4.33 21.75 -7.20
N GLN A 459 -3.11 22.06 -6.75
CA GLN A 459 -2.06 22.58 -7.62
C GLN A 459 -0.94 21.56 -7.71
N THR A 460 -0.48 21.31 -8.92
CA THR A 460 0.79 20.63 -9.17
C THR A 460 1.92 21.61 -8.80
N THR A 461 2.63 21.40 -7.69
CA THR A 461 3.78 22.23 -7.31
C THR A 461 5.02 21.84 -8.12
N LYS A 462 5.75 22.85 -8.61
CA LYS A 462 7.11 22.71 -9.15
C LYS A 462 8.09 22.66 -7.97
N THR A 463 8.78 21.55 -7.76
CA THR A 463 10.00 21.52 -6.93
C THR A 463 11.11 20.86 -7.74
N ASP A 464 12.26 21.53 -7.85
CA ASP A 464 13.35 21.16 -8.76
C ASP A 464 14.12 19.88 -8.36
N HIS A 465 13.81 19.18 -7.25
CA HIS A 465 14.57 18.01 -6.79
C HIS A 465 13.66 16.85 -6.32
N GLY A 466 13.65 15.72 -7.06
CA GLY A 466 13.15 14.40 -6.63
C GLY A 466 11.77 13.94 -7.15
N PRO A 467 11.50 12.63 -7.32
CA PRO A 467 10.28 12.11 -7.95
C PRO A 467 9.17 11.90 -6.91
N GLN A 468 8.20 12.80 -6.83
CA GLN A 468 6.92 12.55 -6.15
C GLN A 468 5.83 13.43 -6.76
N PRO A 469 4.70 12.85 -7.16
CA PRO A 469 3.54 13.64 -7.50
C PRO A 469 2.23 12.94 -7.19
N GLN A 470 2.03 12.67 -5.92
CA GLN A 470 0.67 12.66 -5.42
C GLN A 470 0.12 14.08 -5.57
N CYS A 471 -1.12 14.22 -6.05
CA CYS A 471 -1.77 15.53 -6.10
C CYS A 471 -1.97 16.03 -4.67
N LYS A 472 -1.06 16.87 -4.19
CA LYS A 472 -1.23 17.52 -2.89
C LYS A 472 -2.30 18.59 -3.01
N CYS A 473 -3.29 18.52 -2.13
CA CYS A 473 -4.26 19.59 -1.98
C CYS A 473 -3.51 20.81 -1.45
N THR A 474 -3.41 21.87 -2.26
CA THR A 474 -2.70 23.11 -1.88
C THR A 474 -3.64 24.14 -1.27
N GLY A 475 -4.91 23.76 -1.06
CA GLY A 475 -5.90 24.58 -0.38
C GLY A 475 -7.32 24.12 -0.67
N ARG A 476 -8.30 24.87 -0.15
CA ARG A 476 -9.72 24.66 -0.40
C ARG A 476 -10.38 25.96 -0.83
N GLY A 477 -11.46 25.89 -1.59
CA GLY A 477 -12.22 27.08 -1.99
C GLY A 477 -13.53 26.72 -2.67
N PRO A 478 -14.25 27.68 -3.28
CA PRO A 478 -15.50 27.38 -3.98
C PRO A 478 -15.25 26.34 -5.05
N ALA A 479 -16.24 25.46 -5.26
CA ALA A 479 -16.30 24.57 -6.39
C ALA A 479 -16.03 25.37 -7.67
N ILE A 480 -14.84 25.19 -8.23
CA ILE A 480 -14.55 25.74 -9.54
C ILE A 480 -15.27 24.81 -10.49
N THR A 481 -16.39 25.24 -11.07
CA THR A 481 -16.94 24.54 -12.23
C THR A 481 -15.82 24.54 -13.26
N PRO A 482 -15.21 23.37 -13.51
CA PRO A 482 -14.07 23.36 -14.37
C PRO A 482 -14.60 23.76 -15.76
N PRO A 483 -13.85 24.56 -16.54
CA PRO A 483 -14.31 24.97 -17.86
C PRO A 483 -14.85 23.75 -18.63
N PRO A 484 -15.86 23.92 -19.50
CA PRO A 484 -16.28 22.85 -20.40
C PRO A 484 -15.05 22.25 -21.06
N ALA A 485 -14.98 20.93 -21.17
CA ALA A 485 -13.86 20.31 -21.87
C ALA A 485 -13.86 20.83 -23.32
N THR A 486 -12.86 21.62 -23.66
CA THR A 486 -12.67 22.24 -24.97
C THR A 486 -11.83 21.35 -25.88
N SER A 487 -11.13 20.36 -25.32
CA SER A 487 -10.30 19.39 -26.06
C SER A 487 -10.27 18.01 -25.41
N ALA A 488 -9.66 17.04 -26.09
CA ALA A 488 -9.26 15.78 -25.46
C ALA A 488 -8.31 16.03 -24.27
N GLY A 489 -8.34 15.16 -23.27
CA GLY A 489 -7.43 15.20 -22.14
C GLY A 489 -5.98 14.89 -22.52
N GLY A 490 -5.10 14.98 -21.54
CA GLY A 490 -3.66 14.75 -21.69
C GLY A 490 -3.19 13.61 -20.82
N TYR A 491 -1.89 13.38 -20.84
CA TYR A 491 -1.24 12.21 -20.26
C TYR A 491 -0.08 12.68 -19.38
N PRO A 492 0.50 11.82 -18.53
CA PRO A 492 1.72 12.16 -17.80
C PRO A 492 2.83 12.64 -18.76
N ALA A 493 3.81 13.42 -18.31
CA ALA A 493 4.99 13.70 -19.13
C ALA A 493 5.93 12.48 -19.17
N ASN A 494 6.88 12.46 -20.10
CA ASN A 494 7.78 11.32 -20.31
C ASN A 494 8.62 11.03 -19.05
N GLY A 495 8.57 9.80 -18.52
CA GLY A 495 9.24 9.42 -17.27
C GLY A 495 8.43 9.63 -15.98
N LEU A 496 7.13 9.97 -16.07
CA LEU A 496 6.23 10.13 -14.94
C LEU A 496 5.16 9.02 -14.87
N LEU A 497 4.81 8.58 -13.67
CA LEU A 497 3.97 7.39 -13.39
C LEU A 497 2.48 7.55 -13.75
N GLY A 498 1.74 6.43 -13.74
CA GLY A 498 0.30 6.36 -14.05
C GLY A 498 -0.62 7.17 -13.13
N GLU A 499 -0.14 7.59 -11.96
CA GLU A 499 -0.84 8.44 -10.98
C GLU A 499 -1.26 9.80 -11.56
N TYR A 500 -0.55 10.29 -12.57
CA TYR A 500 -0.88 11.54 -13.28
C TYR A 500 -1.97 11.39 -14.34
N THR A 501 -2.37 10.16 -14.70
CA THR A 501 -3.25 9.92 -15.87
C THR A 501 -4.61 10.60 -15.70
N GLY A 502 -5.26 10.47 -14.55
CA GLY A 502 -6.54 11.12 -14.27
C GLY A 502 -6.43 12.66 -14.26
N LEU A 503 -5.33 13.17 -13.69
CA LEU A 503 -5.06 14.60 -13.54
C LEU A 503 -4.75 15.28 -14.87
N CYS A 504 -3.88 14.68 -15.67
CA CYS A 504 -3.54 15.18 -16.99
C CYS A 504 -4.72 15.07 -17.96
N ASN A 505 -5.54 14.01 -17.84
CA ASN A 505 -6.78 13.89 -18.61
C ASN A 505 -7.74 15.04 -18.28
N PHE A 506 -7.93 15.33 -16.99
CA PHE A 506 -8.79 16.40 -16.52
C PHE A 506 -8.29 17.80 -16.90
N ALA A 507 -7.01 18.08 -16.67
CA ALA A 507 -6.40 19.40 -16.83
C ALA A 507 -6.26 19.80 -18.31
N CYS A 508 -5.69 18.91 -19.13
CA CYS A 508 -5.39 19.23 -20.52
C CYS A 508 -6.65 19.31 -21.39
N ALA A 509 -7.75 18.65 -20.99
CA ALA A 509 -9.06 18.78 -21.64
C ALA A 509 -9.67 20.18 -21.48
N ARG A 510 -9.12 21.00 -20.58
CA ARG A 510 -9.61 22.34 -20.21
C ARG A 510 -8.54 23.40 -20.44
N ASP A 511 -7.72 23.17 -21.47
CA ASP A 511 -6.65 24.05 -21.94
C ASP A 511 -5.51 24.36 -20.95
N TYR A 512 -5.42 23.61 -19.86
CA TYR A 512 -4.28 23.68 -18.93
C TYR A 512 -3.48 22.37 -18.96
N CYS A 513 -2.34 22.36 -19.65
CA CYS A 513 -1.51 21.15 -19.79
C CYS A 513 -0.03 21.45 -19.46
N PRO A 514 0.39 21.33 -18.19
CA PRO A 514 1.74 21.72 -17.76
C PRO A 514 2.81 20.75 -18.29
N SER A 515 3.64 21.18 -19.24
CA SER A 515 4.58 20.31 -19.99
C SER A 515 5.60 19.52 -19.16
N GLY A 516 5.84 19.89 -17.90
CA GLY A 516 6.72 19.17 -16.98
C GLY A 516 6.05 18.00 -16.22
N ALA A 517 4.71 17.93 -16.22
CA ALA A 517 3.93 16.92 -15.50
C ALA A 517 2.90 16.23 -16.41
N CYS A 518 2.32 16.99 -17.34
CA CYS A 518 1.35 16.54 -18.30
C CYS A 518 1.77 16.90 -19.71
N SER A 519 1.52 16.00 -20.64
CA SER A 519 1.69 16.23 -22.05
C SER A 519 0.33 16.09 -22.74
N LYS A 520 -0.01 17.08 -23.58
CA LYS A 520 -1.12 16.90 -24.52
C LYS A 520 -0.77 15.68 -25.38
N ALA A 521 0.48 15.50 -25.76
CA ALA A 521 0.91 14.27 -26.43
C ALA A 521 0.91 13.14 -25.42
N ASN A 522 0.24 12.03 -25.70
CA ASN A 522 0.50 10.82 -24.92
C ASN A 522 2.03 10.61 -24.91
N PRO A 523 2.75 10.57 -23.77
CA PRO A 523 4.19 10.28 -23.79
C PRO A 523 4.42 8.87 -24.36
N TYR A 524 3.41 8.00 -24.22
CA TYR A 524 3.31 6.66 -24.81
C TYR A 524 2.54 6.66 -26.13
N GLY A 525 2.24 7.85 -26.65
CA GLY A 525 1.70 8.11 -27.97
C GLY A 525 2.29 9.39 -28.54
N ALA A 526 3.60 9.59 -28.35
CA ALA A 526 4.40 10.48 -29.20
C ALA A 526 4.34 10.02 -30.67
N LEU A 527 3.69 8.88 -30.93
CA LEU A 527 3.28 8.38 -32.22
C LEU A 527 1.90 8.88 -32.71
N PHE A 528 1.09 9.55 -31.87
CA PHE A 528 -0.30 9.88 -32.23
C PHE A 528 -0.71 11.35 -32.02
N LYS A 529 0.19 12.27 -31.62
CA LYS A 529 -0.20 13.67 -31.30
C LYS A 529 0.33 14.79 -32.19
N GLU A 530 1.28 14.52 -33.07
CA GLU A 530 1.08 15.02 -34.44
C GLU A 530 0.19 13.95 -35.04
N GLY A 531 -1.09 14.28 -35.31
CA GLY A 531 -2.06 13.27 -35.74
C GLY A 531 -1.40 12.35 -36.75
N LEU A 532 -1.64 11.03 -36.66
CA LEU A 532 -1.39 10.16 -37.81
C LEU A 532 -1.84 10.97 -39.00
N ARG A 533 -0.90 11.37 -39.89
CA ARG A 533 -1.26 12.19 -41.04
C ARG A 533 -2.42 11.43 -41.64
N THR A 534 -3.62 12.00 -41.51
CA THR A 534 -4.80 11.43 -42.14
C THR A 534 -4.35 11.32 -43.57
N CYS A 535 -4.31 10.11 -44.12
CA CYS A 535 -3.90 9.93 -45.49
C CYS A 535 -4.91 10.71 -46.33
N ASP A 536 -4.69 12.00 -46.58
CA ASP A 536 -5.56 12.73 -47.46
C ASP A 536 -5.04 12.36 -48.84
N SER A 537 -5.81 11.55 -49.57
CA SER A 537 -5.48 11.17 -50.94
C SER A 537 -5.30 12.37 -51.88
N SER A 538 -5.57 13.59 -51.41
CA SER A 538 -5.42 14.84 -52.15
C SER A 538 -4.12 15.63 -51.87
N ASP A 539 -3.26 15.22 -50.94
CA ASP A 539 -2.01 15.93 -50.64
C ASP A 539 -0.76 15.07 -50.94
N GLU A 540 -0.12 15.34 -52.08
CA GLU A 540 1.12 14.69 -52.55
C GLU A 540 2.31 14.87 -51.57
N LYS A 541 2.21 15.72 -50.55
CA LYS A 541 3.27 15.94 -49.54
C LYS A 541 2.91 15.42 -48.15
N SER A 542 1.75 14.82 -47.96
CA SER A 542 1.34 14.21 -46.70
C SER A 542 0.72 12.83 -46.91
N ALA A 543 1.56 11.85 -47.22
CA ALA A 543 1.13 10.47 -47.17
C ALA A 543 2.32 9.59 -46.81
N TRP A 544 2.13 8.73 -45.82
CA TRP A 544 2.85 7.46 -45.74
C TRP A 544 2.94 6.88 -47.16
N ASN A 545 4.14 6.61 -47.66
CA ASN A 545 4.30 6.04 -48.98
C ASN A 545 3.84 4.58 -48.91
N CYS A 546 2.53 4.33 -49.04
CA CYS A 546 1.90 3.02 -48.88
C CYS A 546 1.40 2.49 -50.23
N PRO A 547 2.29 2.01 -51.11
CA PRO A 547 1.89 1.56 -52.44
C PRO A 547 1.07 0.26 -52.44
N ASN A 548 0.99 -0.51 -51.33
CA ASN A 548 0.30 -1.81 -51.31
C ASN A 548 -0.48 -2.16 -50.01
N LEU A 549 -0.66 -1.24 -49.05
CA LEU A 549 -1.22 -1.52 -47.71
C LEU A 549 -2.26 -0.46 -47.28
N ASN A 550 -3.29 -0.85 -46.53
CA ASN A 550 -4.40 0.04 -46.13
C ASN A 550 -4.04 0.88 -44.88
N CYS A 551 -3.06 1.77 -45.03
CA CYS A 551 -2.44 2.50 -43.92
C CYS A 551 -3.39 3.45 -43.16
N PHE A 552 -4.53 3.81 -43.77
CA PHE A 552 -5.62 4.51 -43.10
C PHE A 552 -6.22 3.68 -41.96
N GLN A 553 -6.32 2.37 -42.17
CA GLN A 553 -6.97 1.46 -41.25
C GLN A 553 -6.18 1.30 -39.95
N ALA A 554 -4.84 1.42 -40.00
CA ALA A 554 -3.99 1.43 -38.80
C ALA A 554 -4.33 2.56 -37.81
N SER A 555 -4.89 3.67 -38.32
CA SER A 555 -5.29 4.84 -37.52
C SER A 555 -6.66 4.74 -36.85
N LYS A 556 -7.49 3.78 -37.26
CA LYS A 556 -8.87 3.62 -36.80
C LYS A 556 -8.93 2.72 -35.58
N ILE A 557 -8.92 3.33 -34.39
CA ILE A 557 -8.91 2.61 -33.11
C ILE A 557 -10.12 1.65 -33.00
N GLU A 558 -11.25 2.03 -33.58
CA GLU A 558 -12.48 1.22 -33.65
C GLU A 558 -12.37 -0.09 -34.45
N ASP A 559 -11.37 -0.23 -35.32
CA ASP A 559 -11.21 -1.43 -36.16
C ASP A 559 -10.57 -2.61 -35.40
N GLY A 560 -10.13 -2.39 -34.15
CA GLY A 560 -9.47 -3.41 -33.31
C GLY A 560 -7.99 -3.59 -33.62
N VAL A 561 -7.21 -3.99 -32.61
CA VAL A 561 -5.74 -4.00 -32.65
C VAL A 561 -5.17 -4.86 -33.79
N LYS A 562 -5.71 -6.06 -34.00
CA LYS A 562 -5.24 -6.97 -35.06
C LYS A 562 -5.44 -6.41 -36.45
N LYS A 563 -6.62 -5.86 -36.75
CA LYS A 563 -6.89 -5.28 -38.09
C LYS A 563 -5.99 -4.08 -38.36
N ARG A 564 -5.73 -3.26 -37.34
CA ARG A 564 -4.79 -2.13 -37.43
C ARG A 564 -3.36 -2.63 -37.68
N TRP A 565 -2.92 -3.65 -36.94
CA TRP A 565 -1.62 -4.30 -37.08
C TRP A 565 -1.37 -4.90 -38.48
N ASP A 566 -2.34 -5.68 -38.97
CA ASP A 566 -2.26 -6.35 -40.27
C ASP A 566 -2.32 -5.35 -41.44
N SER A 567 -3.08 -4.26 -41.28
CA SER A 567 -3.29 -3.27 -42.35
C SER A 567 -2.02 -2.58 -42.85
N VAL A 568 -0.93 -2.68 -42.09
CA VAL A 568 0.38 -2.08 -42.39
C VAL A 568 1.52 -3.09 -42.35
N GLY A 569 1.21 -4.40 -42.29
CA GLY A 569 2.21 -5.47 -42.31
C GLY A 569 3.19 -5.42 -41.14
N ALA A 570 2.78 -4.91 -39.97
CA ALA A 570 3.68 -4.67 -38.83
C ALA A 570 4.38 -5.96 -38.34
N GLY A 571 3.66 -7.09 -38.34
CA GLY A 571 4.20 -8.40 -37.98
C GLY A 571 5.26 -8.89 -38.97
N GLU A 572 4.95 -8.92 -40.26
CA GLU A 572 5.90 -9.36 -41.30
C GLU A 572 7.16 -8.49 -41.29
N PHE A 573 6.99 -7.17 -41.19
CA PHE A 573 8.10 -6.25 -41.07
C PHE A 573 9.03 -6.58 -39.88
N PHE A 574 8.45 -6.79 -38.70
CA PHE A 574 9.24 -7.08 -37.50
C PHE A 574 9.98 -8.42 -37.62
N ASN A 575 9.33 -9.44 -38.22
CA ASN A 575 9.95 -10.73 -38.47
C ASN A 575 11.18 -10.62 -39.40
N TYR A 576 11.04 -9.95 -40.54
CA TYR A 576 12.15 -9.79 -41.49
C TYR A 576 13.31 -8.95 -40.95
N THR A 577 13.02 -7.96 -40.10
CA THR A 577 14.04 -7.17 -39.40
C THR A 577 14.81 -8.00 -38.39
N ALA A 578 14.11 -8.84 -37.62
CA ALA A 578 14.70 -9.77 -36.66
C ALA A 578 15.60 -10.82 -37.35
N GLU A 579 15.15 -11.39 -38.46
CA GLU A 579 15.90 -12.37 -39.25
C GLU A 579 17.14 -11.76 -39.90
N TRP A 580 17.07 -10.53 -40.41
CA TRP A 580 18.26 -9.86 -40.93
C TRP A 580 19.33 -9.62 -39.83
N PHE A 581 18.89 -9.18 -38.65
CA PHE A 581 19.78 -8.93 -37.50
C PHE A 581 20.49 -10.22 -37.03
N TYR A 582 19.81 -11.37 -37.10
CA TYR A 582 20.40 -12.70 -36.84
C TYR A 582 21.59 -13.01 -37.73
N TYR A 583 21.43 -12.86 -39.05
CA TYR A 583 22.43 -13.28 -40.02
C TYR A 583 23.66 -12.37 -40.05
N GLN A 584 23.49 -11.07 -39.77
CA GLN A 584 24.61 -10.13 -39.63
C GLN A 584 25.49 -10.44 -38.42
N ASN A 585 24.89 -10.88 -37.30
CA ASN A 585 25.61 -11.03 -36.04
C ASN A 585 26.04 -12.48 -35.72
N GLU A 586 25.33 -13.51 -36.19
CA GLU A 586 25.65 -14.92 -35.83
C GLU A 586 26.17 -15.78 -37.01
N VAL A 587 25.81 -15.48 -38.26
CA VAL A 587 26.17 -16.33 -39.43
C VAL A 587 27.41 -15.86 -40.20
N ALA A 588 28.01 -14.73 -39.78
CA ALA A 588 29.33 -14.30 -40.25
C ALA A 588 30.45 -15.34 -40.01
N ILE A 589 30.18 -16.43 -39.28
CA ILE A 589 31.12 -17.52 -39.01
C ILE A 589 30.90 -18.75 -39.95
N GLY A 590 29.81 -18.83 -40.71
CA GLY A 590 29.40 -20.04 -41.46
C GLY A 590 29.27 -19.95 -42.99
N GLY A 591 29.40 -18.76 -43.60
CA GLY A 591 29.61 -18.61 -45.05
C GLY A 591 28.40 -18.83 -45.98
N ASN A 592 27.16 -18.98 -45.49
CA ASN A 592 25.99 -19.04 -46.36
C ASN A 592 25.21 -17.71 -46.33
N THR A 593 25.28 -16.94 -47.42
CA THR A 593 24.79 -15.55 -47.54
C THR A 593 23.45 -15.42 -48.30
N MET A 594 22.77 -16.53 -48.61
CA MET A 594 21.51 -16.52 -49.40
C MET A 594 20.33 -17.18 -48.69
N PHE A 595 19.16 -16.56 -48.83
CA PHE A 595 17.83 -17.11 -48.50
C PHE A 595 16.92 -16.96 -49.72
N TYR A 596 16.22 -18.04 -50.09
CA TYR A 596 15.43 -18.11 -51.34
C TYR A 596 16.17 -17.60 -52.60
N GLY A 597 17.47 -17.84 -52.70
CA GLY A 597 18.28 -17.42 -53.86
C GLY A 597 18.59 -15.93 -53.94
N THR A 598 18.31 -15.15 -52.89
CA THR A 598 18.65 -13.73 -52.77
C THR A 598 19.60 -13.46 -51.60
N PRO A 599 20.55 -12.53 -51.72
CA PRO A 599 21.39 -12.09 -50.60
C PRO A 599 20.56 -11.56 -49.41
N PHE A 600 20.95 -11.84 -48.18
CA PHE A 600 20.20 -11.39 -46.98
C PHE A 600 20.12 -9.86 -46.82
N GLN A 601 21.18 -9.13 -47.20
CA GLN A 601 21.13 -7.66 -47.26
C GLN A 601 20.03 -7.19 -48.22
N ASP A 602 19.89 -7.86 -49.38
CA ASP A 602 18.81 -7.56 -50.32
C ASP A 602 17.43 -7.89 -49.76
N GLN A 603 17.28 -8.87 -48.86
CA GLN A 603 15.98 -9.17 -48.24
C GLN A 603 15.55 -8.14 -47.20
N TYR A 604 16.47 -7.61 -46.40
CA TYR A 604 16.18 -6.51 -45.48
C TYR A 604 15.93 -5.21 -46.21
N ILE A 605 16.76 -4.91 -47.22
CA ILE A 605 16.53 -3.77 -48.11
C ILE A 605 15.21 -3.94 -48.86
N ARG A 606 14.85 -5.15 -49.30
CA ARG A 606 13.52 -5.42 -49.88
C ARG A 606 12.40 -5.29 -48.87
N SER A 607 12.59 -5.69 -47.62
CA SER A 607 11.57 -5.56 -46.57
C SER A 607 11.34 -4.08 -46.24
N ILE A 608 12.42 -3.33 -46.05
CA ILE A 608 12.36 -1.86 -45.95
C ILE A 608 11.75 -1.28 -47.22
N ALA A 609 12.16 -1.69 -48.41
CA ALA A 609 11.61 -1.16 -49.65
C ALA A 609 10.15 -1.60 -49.92
N TYR A 610 9.69 -2.70 -49.34
CA TYR A 610 8.35 -3.25 -49.51
C TYR A 610 7.36 -2.67 -48.51
N PHE A 611 7.78 -2.50 -47.25
CA PHE A 611 6.98 -1.90 -46.18
C PHE A 611 7.13 -0.38 -46.11
N TYR A 612 8.28 0.19 -46.53
CA TYR A 612 8.70 1.58 -46.35
C TYR A 612 9.17 2.29 -47.63
N GLY A 613 9.23 1.57 -48.75
CA GLY A 613 9.70 2.09 -50.03
C GLY A 613 8.60 2.36 -51.03
N GLY A 614 8.81 3.34 -51.89
CA GLY A 614 8.01 3.51 -53.11
C GLY A 614 8.45 2.51 -54.19
N ARG A 615 7.60 2.29 -55.20
CA ARG A 615 8.07 1.67 -56.46
C ARG A 615 8.82 2.71 -57.28
N ASP A 616 9.97 2.33 -57.81
CA ASP A 616 10.60 3.11 -58.87
C ASP A 616 9.74 3.11 -60.14
N ALA A 617 10.10 3.93 -61.12
CA ALA A 617 9.36 4.08 -62.36
C ALA A 617 9.24 2.79 -63.20
N ASN A 618 9.98 1.74 -62.84
CA ASN A 618 9.99 0.43 -63.51
C ASN A 618 9.25 -0.65 -62.69
N GLY A 619 8.66 -0.28 -61.55
CA GLY A 619 7.91 -1.19 -60.69
C GLY A 619 8.75 -1.97 -59.67
N GLY A 620 10.04 -1.64 -59.51
CA GLY A 620 10.93 -2.23 -58.50
C GLY A 620 10.79 -1.53 -57.15
N ASN A 621 10.89 -2.28 -56.04
CA ASN A 621 10.82 -1.69 -54.70
C ASN A 621 12.11 -0.90 -54.41
N ARG A 622 11.98 0.38 -54.03
CA ARG A 622 13.12 1.27 -53.71
C ARG A 622 13.05 1.71 -52.25
N ALA A 623 14.15 1.56 -51.50
CA ALA A 623 14.26 2.05 -50.12
C ALA A 623 14.11 3.59 -50.05
N ALA A 624 13.80 4.12 -48.88
CA ALA A 624 13.61 5.56 -48.63
C ALA A 624 14.78 6.43 -49.12
N ASP A 625 14.49 7.64 -49.62
CA ASP A 625 15.55 8.60 -49.90
C ASP A 625 16.26 8.98 -48.58
N ASN A 626 17.60 8.89 -48.56
CA ASN A 626 18.53 8.97 -47.40
C ASN A 626 18.82 7.67 -46.64
N TYR A 627 18.38 6.50 -47.12
CA TYR A 627 18.80 5.22 -46.55
C TYR A 627 20.11 4.73 -47.19
N ASP A 628 21.25 5.02 -46.54
CA ASP A 628 22.58 4.57 -46.97
C ASP A 628 22.97 3.26 -46.25
N CYS A 629 23.21 2.20 -47.03
CA CYS A 629 23.51 0.86 -46.52
C CYS A 629 24.96 0.71 -46.02
N ASP A 630 25.82 1.71 -46.22
CA ASP A 630 27.26 1.61 -45.91
C ASP A 630 27.61 1.83 -44.42
N ILE A 631 26.64 2.15 -43.55
CA ILE A 631 26.89 2.54 -42.14
C ILE A 631 26.48 1.45 -41.12
N ILE A 632 25.82 0.37 -41.53
CA ILE A 632 25.40 -0.66 -40.57
C ILE A 632 26.48 -1.73 -40.42
N GLY A 633 27.28 -1.60 -39.37
CA GLY A 633 28.32 -2.57 -38.99
C GLY A 633 29.45 -2.02 -38.09
N ALA A 634 29.50 -0.71 -37.82
CA ALA A 634 30.68 -0.12 -37.18
C ALA A 634 30.64 -0.02 -35.64
N ASN A 635 29.48 -0.03 -34.96
CA ASN A 635 29.38 -0.02 -33.49
C ASN A 635 27.99 -0.45 -33.00
N ALA A 636 27.91 -1.02 -31.78
CA ALA A 636 26.66 -1.33 -31.09
C ALA A 636 25.77 -0.07 -30.97
N CYS A 637 24.46 -0.24 -31.17
CA CYS A 637 23.42 0.79 -31.25
C CYS A 637 23.65 2.05 -30.38
N THR A 638 24.14 3.14 -30.98
CA THR A 638 24.17 4.48 -30.37
C THR A 638 23.36 5.52 -31.15
N ASN A 639 22.25 5.11 -31.77
CA ASN A 639 21.23 6.06 -32.22
C ASN A 639 19.90 5.73 -31.52
N PRO A 640 19.40 6.59 -30.61
CA PRO A 640 18.07 6.41 -30.06
C PRO A 640 17.08 6.77 -31.17
N PHE A 641 16.48 5.76 -31.81
CA PHE A 641 15.29 5.99 -32.62
C PHE A 641 14.24 6.66 -31.74
N LYS A 642 13.95 7.94 -31.99
CA LYS A 642 12.90 8.68 -31.28
C LYS A 642 11.54 8.23 -31.84
N CYS A 643 10.62 7.80 -30.98
CA CYS A 643 9.23 7.53 -31.38
C CYS A 643 8.61 8.80 -32.01
N GLY A 644 8.05 8.69 -33.22
CA GLY A 644 7.41 9.79 -33.95
C GLY A 644 8.22 10.38 -35.11
N THR A 645 9.42 9.85 -35.41
CA THR A 645 10.23 10.31 -36.57
C THR A 645 10.20 9.37 -37.78
N THR A 646 9.46 8.26 -37.72
CA THR A 646 9.43 7.31 -38.85
C THR A 646 8.33 7.72 -39.82
N GLN A 647 8.59 7.68 -41.12
CA GLN A 647 7.57 7.93 -42.15
C GLN A 647 6.72 6.67 -42.41
N TYR A 648 6.67 5.72 -41.45
CA TYR A 648 6.39 4.30 -41.69
C TYR A 648 5.50 3.59 -40.64
N PRO A 649 4.22 3.26 -40.96
CA PRO A 649 3.23 3.04 -39.91
C PRO A 649 3.44 1.71 -39.20
N GLY A 650 3.92 0.68 -39.91
CA GLY A 650 4.23 -0.61 -39.30
C GLY A 650 5.33 -0.53 -38.23
N MET A 651 6.33 0.34 -38.41
CA MET A 651 7.39 0.56 -37.43
C MET A 651 6.84 1.24 -36.17
N ASP A 652 5.98 2.22 -36.37
CA ASP A 652 5.33 2.95 -35.29
C ASP A 652 4.43 2.04 -34.44
N LEU A 653 3.64 1.15 -35.07
CA LEU A 653 2.85 0.18 -34.31
C LEU A 653 3.75 -0.78 -33.51
N VAL A 654 4.87 -1.24 -34.06
CA VAL A 654 5.85 -2.10 -33.36
C VAL A 654 6.46 -1.38 -32.14
N PHE A 655 6.87 -0.13 -32.29
CA PHE A 655 7.43 0.66 -31.19
C PHE A 655 6.38 1.04 -30.13
N ALA A 656 5.14 1.32 -30.54
CA ALA A 656 4.03 1.50 -29.60
C ALA A 656 3.83 0.25 -28.73
N SER A 657 3.85 -0.94 -29.35
CA SER A 657 3.78 -2.21 -28.65
C SER A 657 4.94 -2.42 -27.68
N PHE A 658 6.18 -2.07 -28.06
CA PHE A 658 7.32 -2.12 -27.13
C PHE A 658 7.16 -1.19 -25.93
N SER A 659 6.68 0.03 -26.15
CA SER A 659 6.48 1.00 -25.08
C SER A 659 5.43 0.54 -24.08
N ASN A 660 4.28 0.04 -24.57
CA ASN A 660 3.22 -0.48 -23.70
C ASN A 660 3.66 -1.73 -22.93
N LEU A 661 4.41 -2.63 -23.59
CA LEU A 661 5.01 -3.81 -22.96
C LEU A 661 6.01 -3.42 -21.86
N HIS A 662 6.88 -2.44 -22.13
CA HIS A 662 7.85 -1.93 -21.17
C HIS A 662 7.16 -1.31 -19.94
N ASN A 663 6.21 -0.40 -20.17
CA ASN A 663 5.44 0.25 -19.09
C ASN A 663 4.70 -0.76 -18.22
N PHE A 664 4.14 -1.79 -18.85
CA PHE A 664 3.46 -2.87 -18.17
C PHE A 664 4.41 -3.60 -17.19
N ILE A 665 5.63 -3.95 -17.64
CA ILE A 665 6.64 -4.61 -16.80
C ILE A 665 7.20 -3.66 -15.72
N THR A 666 7.36 -2.37 -16.02
CA THR A 666 7.75 -1.34 -15.04
C THR A 666 6.69 -1.19 -13.94
N ASN A 667 5.40 -1.32 -14.25
CA ASN A 667 4.36 -1.30 -13.24
C ASN A 667 4.39 -2.55 -12.34
N MET A 668 4.70 -3.73 -12.90
CA MET A 668 4.98 -4.92 -12.08
C MET A 668 6.16 -4.69 -11.12
N TYR A 669 7.22 -4.04 -11.60
CA TYR A 669 8.40 -3.68 -10.80
C TYR A 669 8.05 -2.80 -9.59
N LEU A 670 7.11 -1.86 -9.74
CA LEU A 670 6.68 -0.97 -8.66
C LEU A 670 5.77 -1.65 -7.64
N SER A 671 5.04 -2.69 -8.05
CA SER A 671 4.15 -3.44 -7.15
C SER A 671 4.86 -4.45 -6.23
N ILE A 672 6.17 -4.66 -6.38
CA ILE A 672 6.97 -5.59 -5.55
C ILE A 672 7.05 -5.13 -4.08
N ASP A 673 7.06 -3.82 -3.80
CA ASP A 673 7.20 -3.32 -2.42
C ASP A 673 6.02 -3.71 -1.53
N GLY A 674 4.79 -3.69 -2.07
CA GLY A 674 3.61 -4.12 -1.31
C GLY A 674 3.66 -5.62 -0.97
N ILE A 675 4.17 -6.44 -1.90
CA ILE A 675 4.18 -7.91 -1.78
C ILE A 675 5.13 -8.34 -0.66
N SER A 676 6.29 -7.69 -0.56
CA SER A 676 7.28 -7.95 0.49
C SER A 676 6.78 -7.50 1.87
N ALA A 677 6.17 -6.31 1.96
CA ALA A 677 5.57 -5.84 3.20
C ALA A 677 4.46 -6.77 3.72
N SER A 678 3.62 -7.30 2.82
CA SER A 678 2.58 -8.27 3.16
C SER A 678 3.15 -9.63 3.60
N ALA A 679 4.13 -10.17 2.86
CA ALA A 679 4.77 -11.44 3.19
C ALA A 679 5.47 -11.40 4.56
N ALA A 680 6.15 -10.30 4.88
CA ALA A 680 6.76 -10.08 6.20
C ALA A 680 5.70 -9.93 7.31
N ALA A 681 4.63 -9.16 7.06
CA ALA A 681 3.57 -8.95 8.04
C ALA A 681 2.78 -10.24 8.36
N ASN A 682 2.60 -11.11 7.37
CA ASN A 682 1.82 -12.34 7.52
C ASN A 682 2.67 -13.54 7.98
N ALA A 683 4.00 -13.51 7.85
CA ALA A 683 4.88 -14.65 8.14
C ALA A 683 4.69 -15.21 9.55
N ASP A 684 4.72 -14.36 10.58
CA ASP A 684 4.56 -14.79 11.98
C ASP A 684 3.13 -15.28 12.27
N SER A 685 2.13 -14.65 11.68
CA SER A 685 0.73 -15.08 11.80
C SER A 685 0.51 -16.45 11.15
N ILE A 686 1.07 -16.68 9.96
CA ILE A 686 0.96 -17.96 9.26
C ILE A 686 1.72 -19.05 10.03
N ALA A 687 2.95 -18.77 10.48
CA ALA A 687 3.75 -19.72 11.25
C ALA A 687 3.04 -20.16 12.55
N SER A 688 2.46 -19.22 13.29
CA SER A 688 1.73 -19.52 14.54
C SER A 688 0.38 -20.22 14.30
N THR A 689 -0.35 -19.83 13.26
CA THR A 689 -1.68 -20.35 12.92
C THR A 689 -1.61 -21.76 12.33
N PHE A 690 -0.70 -22.00 11.38
CA PHE A 690 -0.64 -23.23 10.60
C PHE A 690 0.53 -24.16 10.98
N GLY A 691 1.56 -23.69 11.70
CA GLY A 691 2.77 -24.47 12.05
C GLY A 691 2.83 -25.00 13.49
N ASP A 692 3.80 -25.88 13.76
CA ASP A 692 4.12 -26.41 15.10
C ASP A 692 5.07 -25.48 15.88
N SER A 693 5.05 -25.57 17.22
CA SER A 693 5.82 -24.73 18.17
C SER A 693 7.36 -24.85 18.10
N LYS A 694 7.92 -25.53 17.08
CA LYS A 694 9.38 -25.70 16.89
C LYS A 694 9.93 -24.84 15.75
N LEU A 695 9.07 -24.22 14.96
CA LEU A 695 9.47 -23.22 13.97
C LEU A 695 9.56 -21.87 14.66
N ASP A 696 10.62 -21.71 15.44
CA ASP A 696 10.91 -20.43 16.06
C ASP A 696 11.47 -19.47 14.98
N GLU A 697 10.72 -18.37 14.82
CA GLU A 697 10.98 -17.12 14.08
C GLU A 697 10.63 -17.13 12.59
N GLY A 698 9.77 -16.18 12.16
CA GLY A 698 9.40 -15.92 10.75
C GLY A 698 10.60 -15.72 9.80
N LEU A 699 11.81 -15.56 10.35
CA LEU A 699 13.07 -15.50 9.62
C LEU A 699 13.41 -16.83 8.95
N LYS A 700 13.39 -17.95 9.68
CA LYS A 700 13.65 -19.28 9.10
C LYS A 700 12.60 -19.62 8.06
N PHE A 701 11.37 -19.18 8.30
CA PHE A 701 10.25 -19.36 7.41
C PHE A 701 10.42 -18.64 6.06
N LEU A 702 10.90 -17.39 6.06
CA LEU A 702 11.26 -16.66 4.83
C LEU A 702 12.52 -17.22 4.16
N GLN A 703 13.49 -17.69 4.94
CA GLN A 703 14.71 -18.33 4.41
C GLN A 703 14.40 -19.64 3.68
N GLU A 704 13.51 -20.49 4.21
CA GLU A 704 13.08 -21.73 3.56
C GLU A 704 12.14 -21.47 2.37
N PHE A 705 11.44 -20.34 2.33
CA PHE A 705 10.64 -19.92 1.18
C PHE A 705 11.51 -19.58 -0.05
N SER A 706 12.78 -19.22 0.13
CA SER A 706 13.72 -18.92 -0.96
C SER A 706 13.89 -20.07 -1.96
N GLU A 707 13.71 -21.32 -1.52
CA GLU A 707 13.70 -22.53 -2.35
C GLU A 707 12.60 -22.51 -3.42
N TYR A 708 11.53 -21.74 -3.17
CA TYR A 708 10.37 -21.59 -4.04
C TYR A 708 10.30 -20.20 -4.70
N PHE A 709 11.35 -19.38 -4.58
CA PHE A 709 11.41 -18.04 -5.17
C PHE A 709 11.16 -18.08 -6.69
N GLY A 710 11.91 -18.92 -7.42
CA GLY A 710 11.76 -19.05 -8.86
C GLY A 710 10.35 -19.50 -9.27
N LEU A 711 9.79 -20.45 -8.51
CA LEU A 711 8.43 -20.96 -8.72
C LEU A 711 7.37 -19.88 -8.45
N SER A 712 7.53 -19.12 -7.37
CA SER A 712 6.63 -18.02 -6.97
C SER A 712 6.55 -16.97 -8.06
N MET A 713 7.71 -16.58 -8.60
CA MET A 713 7.82 -15.57 -9.64
C MET A 713 7.25 -16.08 -10.99
N GLN A 714 7.43 -17.36 -11.32
CA GLN A 714 6.83 -17.99 -12.51
C GLN A 714 5.29 -18.01 -12.48
N PHE A 715 4.70 -18.41 -11.34
CA PHE A 715 3.24 -18.49 -11.21
C PHE A 715 2.58 -17.14 -10.97
N ALA A 716 3.25 -16.20 -10.30
CA ALA A 716 2.83 -14.81 -10.22
C ALA A 716 2.61 -14.21 -11.61
N GLY A 717 3.57 -14.44 -12.52
CA GLY A 717 3.43 -14.08 -13.93
C GLY A 717 2.27 -14.82 -14.60
N GLY A 718 2.19 -16.14 -14.43
CA GLY A 718 1.15 -16.95 -15.06
C GLY A 718 -0.29 -16.64 -14.61
N SER A 719 -0.56 -16.53 -13.31
CA SER A 719 -1.89 -16.25 -12.75
C SER A 719 -2.37 -14.86 -13.17
N PHE A 720 -1.45 -13.89 -13.21
CA PHE A 720 -1.69 -12.59 -13.80
C PHE A 720 -2.10 -12.72 -15.28
N TRP A 721 -1.37 -13.49 -16.08
CA TRP A 721 -1.70 -13.71 -17.49
C TRP A 721 -3.04 -14.42 -17.68
N SER A 722 -3.42 -15.34 -16.80
CA SER A 722 -4.72 -16.00 -16.79
C SER A 722 -5.87 -15.01 -16.61
N LYS A 723 -5.79 -14.15 -15.59
CA LYS A 723 -6.77 -13.08 -15.37
C LYS A 723 -6.78 -12.12 -16.55
N MET A 724 -5.61 -11.75 -17.05
CA MET A 724 -5.48 -10.96 -18.27
C MET A 724 -6.14 -11.60 -19.47
N ILE A 725 -6.08 -12.93 -19.67
CA ILE A 725 -6.68 -13.73 -20.77
C ILE A 725 -8.20 -13.94 -20.58
N THR A 726 -8.69 -13.91 -19.34
CA THR A 726 -10.09 -14.17 -19.02
C THR A 726 -10.91 -12.91 -18.73
N ASP A 727 -10.27 -11.74 -18.61
CA ASP A 727 -10.93 -10.45 -18.37
C ASP A 727 -11.72 -9.97 -19.61
N PRO A 728 -13.07 -9.86 -19.52
CA PRO A 728 -13.91 -9.44 -20.64
C PRO A 728 -13.66 -8.01 -21.14
N GLU A 729 -13.18 -7.09 -20.29
CA GLU A 729 -12.90 -5.69 -20.64
C GLU A 729 -11.56 -5.53 -21.36
N VAL A 730 -10.59 -6.39 -21.07
CA VAL A 730 -9.29 -6.44 -21.77
C VAL A 730 -9.48 -6.87 -23.24
N PHE A 731 -10.45 -7.75 -23.54
CA PHE A 731 -10.63 -8.33 -24.89
C PHE A 731 -11.80 -7.83 -25.73
N LYS A 732 -12.43 -6.70 -25.38
CA LYS A 732 -13.39 -6.06 -26.29
C LYS A 732 -12.80 -5.73 -27.67
N ALA A 733 -11.47 -5.72 -27.82
CA ALA A 733 -10.74 -5.47 -29.06
C ALA A 733 -10.45 -6.72 -29.93
N PHE A 734 -10.71 -7.94 -29.45
CA PHE A 734 -10.37 -9.19 -30.15
C PHE A 734 -11.64 -9.86 -30.67
N GLY A 735 -11.69 -10.06 -31.99
CA GLY A 735 -12.91 -10.39 -32.73
C GLY A 735 -13.66 -11.63 -32.26
N ASP A 736 -12.97 -12.72 -31.88
CA ASP A 736 -13.59 -13.96 -31.37
C ASP A 736 -12.76 -14.64 -30.26
N VAL A 737 -13.30 -15.67 -29.62
CA VAL A 737 -12.69 -16.38 -28.47
C VAL A 737 -11.52 -17.30 -28.86
N VAL A 738 -11.51 -17.85 -30.08
CA VAL A 738 -10.47 -18.79 -30.52
C VAL A 738 -9.18 -18.04 -30.85
N SER A 739 -9.30 -16.92 -31.57
CA SER A 739 -8.20 -16.00 -31.85
C SER A 739 -7.60 -15.41 -30.56
N ARG A 740 -8.40 -15.15 -29.52
CA ARG A 740 -7.91 -14.73 -28.19
C ARG A 740 -6.95 -15.76 -27.58
N VAL A 741 -7.33 -17.03 -27.59
CA VAL A 741 -6.56 -18.10 -26.95
C VAL A 741 -5.27 -18.40 -27.72
N GLU A 742 -5.33 -18.46 -29.06
CA GLU A 742 -4.16 -18.75 -29.90
C GLU A 742 -3.13 -17.61 -29.94
N GLN A 743 -3.56 -16.35 -29.89
CA GLN A 743 -2.65 -15.20 -29.94
C GLN A 743 -1.93 -14.95 -28.60
N LEU A 744 -2.62 -15.15 -27.48
CA LEU A 744 -2.05 -14.92 -26.15
C LEU A 744 -1.25 -16.10 -25.63
N SER A 745 -1.55 -17.33 -26.05
CA SER A 745 -0.81 -18.52 -25.59
C SER A 745 0.69 -18.39 -25.91
N GLY A 746 1.05 -17.96 -27.12
CA GLY A 746 2.46 -17.78 -27.51
C GLY A 746 3.18 -16.66 -26.75
N THR A 747 2.48 -15.55 -26.44
CA THR A 747 3.00 -14.47 -25.59
C THR A 747 3.24 -14.97 -24.17
N VAL A 748 2.25 -15.65 -23.56
CA VAL A 748 2.32 -16.14 -22.18
C VAL A 748 3.35 -17.25 -22.00
N GLU A 749 3.46 -18.16 -22.97
CA GLU A 749 4.49 -19.19 -22.98
C GLU A 749 5.90 -18.59 -23.05
N THR A 750 6.10 -17.59 -23.92
CA THR A 750 7.40 -16.89 -24.05
C THR A 750 7.76 -16.14 -22.77
N PHE A 751 6.80 -15.42 -22.18
CA PHE A 751 6.96 -14.73 -20.90
C PHE A 751 7.32 -15.70 -19.78
N THR A 752 6.52 -16.75 -19.60
CA THR A 752 6.66 -17.71 -18.50
C THR A 752 7.99 -18.45 -18.60
N SER A 753 8.37 -18.90 -19.79
CA SER A 753 9.63 -19.61 -20.04
C SER A 753 10.87 -18.76 -19.78
N LEU A 754 10.89 -17.53 -20.30
CA LEU A 754 12.03 -16.62 -20.12
C LEU A 754 12.18 -16.19 -18.67
N TYR A 755 11.06 -15.90 -18.01
CA TYR A 755 11.04 -15.55 -16.60
C TYR A 755 11.46 -16.74 -15.72
N SER A 756 11.01 -17.96 -16.05
CA SER A 756 11.45 -19.22 -15.41
C SER A 756 12.96 -19.35 -15.46
N THR A 757 13.53 -19.26 -16.65
CA THR A 757 14.97 -19.43 -16.87
C THR A 757 15.79 -18.40 -16.08
N ILE A 758 15.36 -17.14 -16.05
CA ILE A 758 16.06 -16.07 -15.32
C ILE A 758 15.91 -16.25 -13.81
N SER A 759 14.71 -16.60 -13.34
CA SER A 759 14.43 -16.81 -11.93
C SER A 759 15.17 -18.04 -11.36
N GLU A 760 15.28 -19.12 -12.14
CA GLU A 760 16.08 -20.30 -11.80
C GLU A 760 17.57 -19.95 -11.65
N ALA A 761 18.12 -19.17 -12.59
CA ALA A 761 19.50 -18.70 -12.51
C ALA A 761 19.76 -17.76 -11.33
N GLN A 762 18.72 -17.10 -10.80
CA GLN A 762 18.79 -16.20 -9.64
C GLN A 762 18.55 -16.90 -8.31
N THR A 763 18.06 -18.15 -8.32
CA THR A 763 17.63 -18.85 -7.12
C THR A 763 18.81 -19.09 -6.17
N GLU A 764 19.98 -19.47 -6.68
CA GLU A 764 21.18 -19.71 -5.86
C GLU A 764 21.73 -18.40 -5.24
N GLU A 765 21.73 -17.29 -5.98
CA GLU A 765 22.11 -15.96 -5.46
C GLU A 765 21.11 -15.47 -4.38
N ALA A 766 19.82 -15.69 -4.60
CA ALA A 766 18.77 -15.34 -3.66
C ALA A 766 18.84 -16.16 -2.37
N MET A 767 19.02 -17.48 -2.48
CA MET A 767 19.18 -18.39 -1.32
C MET A 767 20.39 -17.98 -0.46
N ASN A 768 21.54 -17.74 -1.09
CA ASN A 768 22.75 -17.32 -0.38
C ASN A 768 22.57 -15.95 0.33
N ALA A 769 21.90 -14.99 -0.32
CA ALA A 769 21.68 -13.68 0.26
C ALA A 769 20.65 -13.69 1.41
N MET A 770 19.64 -14.55 1.33
CA MET A 770 18.63 -14.74 2.37
C MET A 770 19.15 -15.52 3.58
N GLU A 771 20.06 -16.49 3.38
CA GLU A 771 20.73 -17.20 4.48
C GLU A 771 21.60 -16.26 5.33
N ILE A 772 22.14 -15.21 4.72
CA ILE A 772 22.91 -14.16 5.40
C ILE A 772 21.98 -13.17 6.15
N ALA A 773 20.74 -13.00 5.70
CA ALA A 773 19.76 -12.15 6.36
C ALA A 773 19.43 -12.75 7.74
N LYS A 774 19.88 -12.10 8.81
CA LYS A 774 19.68 -12.52 10.21
C LYS A 774 18.38 -12.00 10.84
N GLU A 775 17.54 -11.32 10.06
CA GLU A 775 16.29 -10.65 10.49
C GLU A 775 15.25 -10.69 9.36
N VAL A 776 13.96 -10.79 9.71
CA VAL A 776 12.82 -10.94 8.78
C VAL A 776 12.73 -9.79 7.79
N SER A 777 12.88 -8.56 8.26
CA SER A 777 12.87 -7.35 7.42
C SER A 777 13.95 -7.39 6.35
N LYS A 778 15.18 -7.76 6.73
CA LYS A 778 16.32 -7.90 5.81
C LYS A 778 16.13 -9.05 4.81
N ALA A 779 15.51 -10.15 5.23
CA ALA A 779 15.17 -11.26 4.32
C ALA A 779 14.09 -10.83 3.30
N SER A 780 13.12 -10.05 3.74
CA SER A 780 12.07 -9.46 2.90
C SER A 780 12.61 -8.40 1.91
N ASP A 781 13.55 -7.57 2.37
CA ASP A 781 14.25 -6.60 1.54
C ASP A 781 15.09 -7.31 0.47
N GLU A 782 15.78 -8.38 0.85
CA GLU A 782 16.56 -9.19 -0.08
C GLU A 782 15.63 -9.91 -1.07
N PHE A 783 14.46 -10.40 -0.65
CA PHE A 783 13.44 -10.94 -1.56
C PHE A 783 12.98 -9.90 -2.59
N SER A 784 12.59 -8.70 -2.15
CA SER A 784 12.21 -7.59 -3.04
C SER A 784 13.31 -7.26 -4.04
N LYS A 785 14.55 -7.18 -3.54
CA LYS A 785 15.73 -6.87 -4.34
C LYS A 785 15.97 -7.95 -5.40
N GLN A 786 15.88 -9.22 -5.06
CA GLN A 786 16.08 -10.32 -6.01
C GLN A 786 14.94 -10.41 -7.04
N ALA A 787 13.69 -10.13 -6.64
CA ALA A 787 12.55 -10.03 -7.56
C ALA A 787 12.72 -8.88 -8.57
N ARG A 788 13.18 -7.72 -8.11
CA ARG A 788 13.53 -6.58 -8.97
C ARG A 788 14.67 -6.92 -9.92
N GLN A 789 15.74 -7.57 -9.44
CA GLN A 789 16.85 -7.98 -10.29
C GLN A 789 16.44 -9.02 -11.35
N THR A 790 15.50 -9.91 -11.01
CA THR A 790 14.92 -10.87 -11.96
C THR A 790 14.15 -10.14 -13.07
N LEU A 791 13.34 -9.13 -12.71
CA LEU A 791 12.66 -8.26 -13.70
C LEU A 791 13.65 -7.43 -14.52
N ASP A 792 14.73 -6.92 -13.93
CA ASP A 792 15.77 -6.17 -14.66
C ASP A 792 16.51 -7.05 -15.67
N LYS A 793 16.88 -8.28 -15.26
CA LYS A 793 17.49 -9.27 -16.16
C LYS A 793 16.51 -9.67 -17.26
N PHE A 794 15.23 -9.82 -16.93
CA PHE A 794 14.17 -10.08 -17.91
C PHE A 794 14.05 -8.94 -18.94
N LEU A 795 13.93 -7.69 -18.49
CA LEU A 795 13.87 -6.51 -19.34
C LEU A 795 15.09 -6.41 -20.25
N LYS A 796 16.29 -6.68 -19.72
CA LYS A 796 17.52 -6.73 -20.54
C LYS A 796 17.42 -7.82 -21.61
N GLN A 797 16.99 -9.03 -21.26
CA GLN A 797 16.89 -10.13 -22.22
C GLN A 797 15.85 -9.95 -23.34
N ILE A 798 14.87 -9.07 -23.14
CA ILE A 798 13.88 -8.73 -24.18
C ILE A 798 14.16 -7.39 -24.85
N PHE A 799 14.86 -6.43 -24.23
CA PHE A 799 15.11 -5.09 -24.81
C PHE A 799 16.60 -4.74 -25.00
N ASP A 800 17.53 -5.70 -25.00
CA ASP A 800 18.96 -5.45 -25.27
C ASP A 800 19.27 -5.22 -26.77
N GLY A 801 18.30 -5.42 -27.66
CA GLY A 801 18.48 -5.24 -29.10
C GLY A 801 19.28 -6.35 -29.77
N SER A 802 19.56 -7.46 -29.07
CA SER A 802 20.17 -8.65 -29.64
C SER A 802 19.20 -9.42 -30.53
N TYR A 803 19.73 -10.36 -31.32
CA TYR A 803 18.92 -11.31 -32.09
C TYR A 803 17.94 -12.07 -31.19
N LEU A 804 18.45 -12.59 -30.07
CA LEU A 804 17.65 -13.36 -29.13
C LEU A 804 16.55 -12.49 -28.50
N SER A 805 16.86 -11.26 -28.12
CA SER A 805 15.87 -10.27 -27.66
C SER A 805 14.80 -10.02 -28.71
N THR A 806 15.18 -9.79 -29.96
CA THR A 806 14.24 -9.48 -31.04
C THR A 806 13.33 -10.67 -31.35
N ARG A 807 13.87 -11.89 -31.35
CA ARG A 807 13.07 -13.12 -31.51
C ARG A 807 12.16 -13.44 -30.35
N ARG A 808 12.53 -13.04 -29.13
CA ARG A 808 11.69 -13.18 -27.93
C ARG A 808 10.57 -12.14 -27.93
N LEU A 809 10.86 -10.91 -28.36
CA LEU A 809 9.86 -9.85 -28.49
C LEU A 809 8.82 -10.15 -29.58
N TYR A 810 9.21 -10.78 -30.68
CA TYR A 810 8.32 -11.08 -31.82
C TYR A 810 6.99 -11.74 -31.41
N PRO A 811 6.98 -12.90 -30.73
CA PRO A 811 5.74 -13.54 -30.29
C PRO A 811 5.04 -12.77 -29.16
N MET A 812 5.71 -11.84 -28.46
CA MET A 812 5.11 -11.07 -27.36
C MET A 812 4.25 -9.91 -27.87
N ILE A 813 4.61 -9.32 -29.02
CA ILE A 813 3.90 -8.17 -29.61
C ILE A 813 3.16 -8.49 -30.91
N ALA A 814 3.21 -9.75 -31.36
CA ALA A 814 2.52 -10.21 -32.55
C ALA A 814 1.04 -9.84 -32.52
N ASP A 815 0.46 -9.64 -33.71
CA ASP A 815 -0.95 -9.27 -33.92
C ASP A 815 -1.40 -7.98 -33.20
N GLY A 816 -0.47 -7.16 -32.71
CA GLY A 816 -0.77 -5.92 -32.01
C GLY A 816 -1.26 -6.13 -30.58
N THR A 817 -0.89 -7.24 -29.94
CA THR A 817 -1.27 -7.59 -28.56
C THR A 817 -0.99 -6.47 -27.55
N TRP A 818 0.07 -5.68 -27.76
CA TRP A 818 0.43 -4.53 -26.92
C TRP A 818 0.22 -3.18 -27.60
N LEU A 819 -0.50 -3.14 -28.72
CA LEU A 819 -0.62 -1.91 -29.50
C LEU A 819 -1.39 -0.82 -28.74
N ASP A 820 -2.41 -1.22 -28.00
CA ASP A 820 -3.13 -0.35 -27.08
C ASP A 820 -2.66 -0.60 -25.64
N ALA A 821 -2.59 0.45 -24.82
CA ALA A 821 -2.23 0.29 -23.42
C ALA A 821 -3.33 -0.50 -22.67
N PRO A 822 -2.97 -1.54 -21.89
CA PRO A 822 -3.97 -2.32 -21.16
C PRO A 822 -4.73 -1.43 -20.18
N LYS A 823 -6.07 -1.49 -20.22
CA LYS A 823 -6.95 -0.81 -19.24
C LYS A 823 -7.07 -1.60 -17.94
N VAL A 824 -5.98 -2.20 -17.49
CA VAL A 824 -5.90 -2.80 -16.18
C VAL A 824 -5.49 -1.68 -15.24
N SER A 825 -6.33 -1.35 -14.26
CA SER A 825 -5.91 -0.42 -13.21
C SER A 825 -4.59 -0.93 -12.61
N ILE A 826 -3.70 -0.04 -12.19
CA ILE A 826 -2.39 -0.40 -11.60
C ILE A 826 -2.48 -1.37 -10.39
N PHE A 827 -3.67 -1.76 -9.92
CA PHE A 827 -3.86 -2.27 -8.56
C PHE A 827 -4.54 -3.63 -8.43
N ASP A 828 -4.05 -4.67 -9.11
CA ASP A 828 -4.36 -6.07 -8.72
C ASP A 828 -3.17 -7.05 -8.82
N PHE A 829 -1.95 -6.60 -9.18
CA PHE A 829 -0.77 -7.48 -9.17
C PHE A 829 -0.43 -7.95 -7.75
N HIS A 830 -0.40 -7.03 -6.79
CA HIS A 830 -0.29 -7.33 -5.36
C HIS A 830 -1.36 -8.35 -4.91
N LYS A 831 -2.64 -8.06 -5.17
CA LYS A 831 -3.77 -8.92 -4.77
C LYS A 831 -3.80 -10.29 -5.47
N SER A 832 -3.05 -10.46 -6.56
CA SER A 832 -2.93 -11.74 -7.26
C SER A 832 -1.74 -12.56 -6.76
N ILE A 833 -0.74 -11.93 -6.15
CA ILE A 833 0.49 -12.59 -5.70
C ILE A 833 0.48 -12.85 -4.20
N GLU A 834 -0.08 -11.93 -3.41
CA GLU A 834 -0.18 -12.08 -1.96
C GLU A 834 -0.86 -13.40 -1.56
N PRO A 835 -2.03 -13.78 -2.10
CA PRO A 835 -2.64 -15.09 -1.84
C PRO A 835 -1.78 -16.29 -2.25
N ILE A 836 -1.05 -16.17 -3.36
CA ILE A 836 -0.15 -17.21 -3.87
C ILE A 836 0.99 -17.46 -2.89
N MET A 837 1.62 -16.38 -2.43
CA MET A 837 2.71 -16.44 -1.46
C MET A 837 2.21 -16.97 -0.12
N ASN A 838 1.08 -16.46 0.37
CA ASN A 838 0.50 -16.94 1.62
C ASN A 838 0.14 -18.43 1.56
N ALA A 839 -0.36 -18.95 0.42
CA ALA A 839 -0.66 -20.38 0.25
C ALA A 839 0.60 -21.25 0.33
N MET A 840 1.71 -20.80 -0.26
CA MET A 840 3.01 -21.49 -0.17
C MET A 840 3.57 -21.48 1.25
N LEU A 841 3.47 -20.33 1.92
CA LEU A 841 3.85 -20.16 3.32
C LEU A 841 3.03 -21.11 4.22
N ILE A 842 1.70 -21.17 4.07
CA ILE A 842 0.83 -22.10 4.81
C ILE A 842 1.27 -23.56 4.61
N ASN A 843 1.58 -23.97 3.38
CA ASN A 843 2.07 -25.31 3.11
C ASN A 843 3.43 -25.57 3.77
N LYS A 844 4.35 -24.60 3.75
CA LYS A 844 5.63 -24.74 4.44
C LYS A 844 5.43 -24.91 5.94
N ALA A 845 4.51 -24.14 6.54
CA ALA A 845 4.15 -24.28 7.95
C ALA A 845 3.60 -25.67 8.29
N TRP A 846 2.85 -26.30 7.36
CA TRP A 846 2.35 -27.67 7.51
C TRP A 846 3.40 -28.77 7.36
N THR A 847 4.52 -28.51 6.68
CA THR A 847 5.56 -29.51 6.39
C THR A 847 6.72 -29.48 7.39
N THR A 848 6.71 -28.52 8.31
CA THR A 848 7.80 -28.25 9.24
C THR A 848 7.40 -28.68 10.67
N GLY A 849 8.32 -29.31 11.41
CA GLY A 849 8.08 -29.79 12.78
C GLY A 849 7.95 -31.31 12.93
N ALA A 850 7.13 -31.79 13.87
CA ALA A 850 6.90 -33.21 14.14
C ALA A 850 5.65 -33.73 13.41
N ASN A 851 5.13 -33.02 12.42
CA ASN A 851 4.02 -33.46 11.59
C ASN A 851 4.55 -33.93 10.22
N GLY A 852 3.89 -34.91 9.59
CA GLY A 852 4.18 -35.30 8.21
C GLY A 852 3.59 -34.31 7.20
N ASN A 853 4.08 -34.34 5.96
CA ASN A 853 3.58 -33.51 4.86
C ASN A 853 2.05 -33.60 4.74
N ALA A 854 1.39 -32.48 4.46
CA ALA A 854 0.01 -32.49 4.02
C ALA A 854 -0.09 -33.22 2.66
N ILE A 855 -1.17 -33.98 2.46
CA ILE A 855 -1.41 -34.85 1.30
C ILE A 855 -2.85 -34.66 0.85
N VAL A 856 -3.09 -34.62 -0.47
CA VAL A 856 -4.44 -34.74 -1.03
C VAL A 856 -4.74 -36.21 -1.33
N ILE A 857 -5.75 -36.77 -0.67
CA ILE A 857 -6.19 -38.15 -0.84
C ILE A 857 -7.45 -38.17 -1.70
N LEU A 858 -7.46 -39.05 -2.71
CA LEU A 858 -8.55 -39.18 -3.68
C LEU A 858 -9.46 -40.37 -3.38
N ALA A 859 -10.78 -40.20 -3.58
CA ALA A 859 -11.75 -41.28 -3.70
C ALA A 859 -12.58 -41.13 -4.98
N LYS A 860 -12.74 -42.21 -5.76
CA LYS A 860 -13.42 -42.22 -7.07
C LYS A 860 -14.87 -42.70 -6.97
N GLU A 861 -15.77 -42.02 -7.72
CA GLU A 861 -17.16 -42.32 -8.11
C GLU A 861 -18.07 -43.15 -7.20
N GLY A 862 -19.23 -42.59 -6.86
CA GLY A 862 -20.46 -43.35 -6.56
C GLY A 862 -20.51 -44.12 -5.24
N HIS A 863 -19.48 -44.01 -4.39
CA HIS A 863 -19.40 -44.77 -3.14
C HIS A 863 -19.10 -43.89 -1.90
N VAL A 864 -20.20 -43.64 -1.19
CA VAL A 864 -20.38 -43.59 0.27
C VAL A 864 -20.05 -42.31 1.05
N THR A 865 -21.12 -41.73 1.61
CA THR A 865 -21.12 -41.07 2.92
C THR A 865 -20.66 -42.07 3.98
N TYR A 866 -19.38 -42.03 4.34
CA TYR A 866 -18.64 -42.91 5.25
C TYR A 866 -18.10 -44.23 4.66
N PRO A 867 -16.90 -44.66 5.05
CA PRO A 867 -16.11 -44.14 6.17
C PRO A 867 -14.76 -43.59 5.73
N GLN A 868 -14.21 -42.71 6.55
CA GLN A 868 -12.80 -42.63 6.92
C GLN A 868 -11.86 -43.49 6.07
N PRO A 869 -10.78 -42.95 5.50
CA PRO A 869 -9.71 -43.73 4.94
C PRO A 869 -9.52 -45.08 5.68
N ARG A 870 -9.85 -46.24 5.08
CA ARG A 870 -9.79 -47.55 5.76
C ARG A 870 -8.76 -48.45 5.09
N ARG A 871 -8.06 -49.23 5.91
CA ARG A 871 -7.32 -50.42 5.47
C ARG A 871 -7.77 -51.64 6.26
N GLY A 872 -8.41 -52.59 5.60
CA GLY A 872 -9.11 -53.69 6.29
C GLY A 872 -10.28 -53.16 7.13
N ASN A 873 -10.34 -53.55 8.42
CA ASN A 873 -11.44 -53.17 9.33
C ASN A 873 -11.14 -51.93 10.21
N ALA A 874 -9.98 -51.30 10.07
CA ALA A 874 -9.58 -50.15 10.91
C ALA A 874 -9.72 -48.81 10.16
N ALA A 875 -10.23 -47.80 10.86
CA ALA A 875 -10.26 -46.42 10.37
C ALA A 875 -8.88 -45.77 10.53
N LEU A 876 -8.38 -45.18 9.44
CA LEU A 876 -7.13 -44.44 9.36
C LEU A 876 -7.34 -42.94 9.60
N MET A 877 -8.54 -42.48 9.97
CA MET A 877 -8.82 -41.09 10.37
C MET A 877 -10.02 -41.06 11.34
N SER A 878 -10.15 -40.00 12.14
CA SER A 878 -11.27 -39.80 13.08
C SER A 878 -12.49 -39.20 12.37
N ASN A 879 -13.70 -39.36 12.93
CA ASN A 879 -14.92 -38.77 12.35
C ASN A 879 -14.81 -37.25 12.19
N ASP A 880 -14.32 -36.57 13.21
CA ASP A 880 -14.20 -35.11 13.23
C ASP A 880 -13.14 -34.64 12.21
N ASP A 881 -11.98 -35.30 12.14
CA ASP A 881 -10.98 -35.03 11.08
C ASP A 881 -11.54 -35.34 9.69
N GLY A 882 -12.40 -36.36 9.60
CA GLY A 882 -13.14 -36.73 8.40
C GLY A 882 -14.07 -35.62 7.91
N GLU A 883 -14.81 -34.99 8.80
CA GLU A 883 -15.67 -33.90 8.37
C GLU A 883 -14.85 -32.63 8.07
N ALA A 884 -13.78 -32.41 8.83
CA ALA A 884 -12.92 -31.23 8.71
C ALA A 884 -12.00 -31.23 7.48
N THR A 885 -11.76 -32.36 6.79
CA THR A 885 -10.77 -32.44 5.68
C THR A 885 -11.38 -32.69 4.31
N GLN A 886 -12.70 -32.91 4.23
CA GLN A 886 -13.40 -33.28 3.00
C GLN A 886 -13.72 -32.08 2.11
N TYR A 887 -13.63 -32.30 0.79
CA TYR A 887 -14.04 -31.37 -0.27
C TYR A 887 -14.65 -32.10 -1.46
N PHE A 888 -15.77 -31.60 -2.00
CA PHE A 888 -16.47 -32.20 -3.14
C PHE A 888 -16.23 -31.38 -4.42
N TYR A 889 -15.96 -32.06 -5.52
CA TYR A 889 -15.73 -31.44 -6.83
C TYR A 889 -16.48 -32.18 -7.94
N THR A 890 -17.17 -31.44 -8.81
CA THR A 890 -17.82 -31.99 -10.01
C THR A 890 -17.18 -31.35 -11.24
N SER A 891 -16.69 -32.17 -12.17
CA SER A 891 -16.06 -31.71 -13.40
C SER A 891 -17.09 -31.20 -14.43
N GLU A 892 -16.62 -30.49 -15.46
CA GLU A 892 -17.45 -30.02 -16.57
C GLU A 892 -18.13 -31.15 -17.37
N THR A 893 -17.54 -32.36 -17.34
CA THR A 893 -18.10 -33.57 -17.97
C THR A 893 -19.03 -34.35 -17.03
N GLY A 894 -19.31 -33.82 -15.82
CA GLY A 894 -20.17 -34.44 -14.82
C GLY A 894 -19.48 -35.49 -13.94
N GLU A 895 -18.15 -35.56 -13.92
CA GLU A 895 -17.40 -36.51 -13.07
C GLU A 895 -17.32 -35.98 -11.63
N GLU A 896 -17.83 -36.73 -10.65
CA GLU A 896 -17.80 -36.34 -9.23
C GLU A 896 -16.59 -36.94 -8.49
N TRP A 897 -15.92 -36.09 -7.72
CA TRP A 897 -14.72 -36.39 -6.94
C TRP A 897 -14.91 -36.01 -5.49
N THR A 898 -14.43 -36.87 -4.59
CA THR A 898 -14.25 -36.53 -3.17
C THR A 898 -12.76 -36.43 -2.88
N LEU A 899 -12.33 -35.26 -2.44
CA LEU A 899 -10.94 -34.90 -2.16
C LEU A 899 -10.78 -34.66 -0.66
N TRP A 900 -9.61 -35.01 -0.14
CA TRP A 900 -9.31 -34.99 1.28
C TRP A 900 -7.94 -34.37 1.52
N ILE A 901 -7.84 -33.26 2.26
CA ILE A 901 -6.53 -32.68 2.63
C ILE A 901 -6.16 -33.09 4.05
N ALA A 902 -5.15 -33.94 4.20
CA ALA A 902 -4.82 -34.52 5.50
C ALA A 902 -3.30 -34.57 5.76
N GLN A 903 -2.92 -34.56 7.04
CA GLN A 903 -1.54 -34.75 7.49
C GLN A 903 -1.36 -36.12 8.14
N VAL A 904 -0.13 -36.63 8.12
CA VAL A 904 0.26 -37.86 8.81
C VAL A 904 0.83 -37.54 10.19
N ASP A 905 0.30 -38.16 11.23
CA ASP A 905 0.81 -38.00 12.59
C ASP A 905 2.15 -38.75 12.80
N VAL A 906 3.18 -38.09 13.36
CA VAL A 906 4.53 -38.67 13.53
C VAL A 906 4.69 -39.35 14.89
N CYS A 907 5.39 -40.48 14.89
CA CYS A 907 5.61 -41.32 16.06
C CYS A 907 6.65 -40.79 17.04
N THR A 908 6.49 -41.13 18.31
CA THR A 908 7.60 -41.21 19.27
C THR A 908 8.13 -42.65 19.33
N GLN A 909 9.36 -42.85 19.84
CA GLN A 909 10.10 -44.13 19.79
C GLN A 909 9.34 -45.38 20.25
N ASN A 910 8.21 -45.26 20.97
CA ASN A 910 7.48 -46.40 21.55
C ASN A 910 5.96 -46.48 21.27
N ARG A 911 5.32 -45.54 20.56
CA ARG A 911 3.91 -45.66 20.10
C ARG A 911 3.62 -44.84 18.84
N CYS A 912 2.79 -45.41 17.97
CA CYS A 912 2.25 -44.76 16.78
C CYS A 912 0.75 -45.07 16.69
N ASP A 913 -0.12 -44.08 16.86
CA ASP A 913 -1.54 -44.18 16.45
C ASP A 913 -1.68 -43.46 15.10
N ARG A 914 -1.25 -44.11 14.01
CA ARG A 914 -1.17 -43.49 12.68
C ARG A 914 -2.54 -43.32 12.06
N ARG A 915 -3.14 -42.19 12.36
CA ARG A 915 -4.31 -41.67 11.67
C ARG A 915 -3.89 -40.45 10.84
N PHE A 916 -4.46 -40.33 9.65
CA PHE A 916 -4.58 -39.04 8.99
C PHE A 916 -5.39 -38.13 9.91
N LYS A 917 -4.96 -36.88 10.01
CA LYS A 917 -5.62 -35.84 10.81
C LYS A 917 -5.78 -34.56 9.99
N ALA A 918 -6.67 -33.68 10.40
CA ALA A 918 -6.78 -32.36 9.80
C ALA A 918 -5.47 -31.55 10.00
N PRO A 919 -4.95 -30.89 8.95
CA PRO A 919 -3.90 -29.90 9.10
C PRO A 919 -4.29 -28.81 10.10
N LYS A 920 -3.33 -28.38 10.92
CA LYS A 920 -3.55 -27.29 11.87
C LYS A 920 -3.97 -26.01 11.13
N GLY A 921 -5.02 -25.35 11.61
CA GLY A 921 -5.51 -24.09 11.02
C GLY A 921 -6.31 -24.25 9.72
N LEU A 922 -6.65 -25.48 9.29
CA LEU A 922 -7.43 -25.71 8.05
C LEU A 922 -8.77 -24.95 8.03
N ASP A 923 -9.40 -24.73 9.18
CA ASP A 923 -10.67 -24.00 9.26
C ASP A 923 -10.53 -22.51 8.90
N GLU A 924 -9.37 -21.90 9.13
CA GLU A 924 -9.09 -20.48 8.83
C GLU A 924 -9.11 -20.16 7.33
N ILE A 925 -9.02 -21.18 6.46
CA ILE A 925 -9.03 -21.03 5.00
C ILE A 925 -10.31 -21.59 4.35
N ARG A 926 -11.30 -22.04 5.14
CA ARG A 926 -12.61 -22.51 4.62
C ARG A 926 -13.53 -21.35 4.20
N GLU A 927 -13.34 -20.18 4.78
CA GLU A 927 -14.07 -18.94 4.50
C GLU A 927 -13.15 -17.83 3.99
N GLU A 928 -13.69 -16.66 3.62
CA GLU A 928 -12.87 -15.50 3.27
C GLU A 928 -11.94 -15.12 4.43
N ASN A 929 -10.64 -14.96 4.16
CA ASN A 929 -9.63 -14.76 5.20
C ASN A 929 -8.57 -13.72 4.82
N ASP A 930 -7.78 -13.36 5.82
CA ASP A 930 -6.73 -12.33 5.79
C ASP A 930 -5.60 -12.68 4.82
N TYR A 931 -5.43 -13.97 4.55
CA TYR A 931 -4.39 -14.50 3.68
C TYR A 931 -4.81 -14.52 2.21
N GLY A 932 -6.11 -14.35 1.90
CA GLY A 932 -6.67 -14.51 0.56
C GLY A 932 -6.63 -15.94 0.03
N VAL A 933 -6.38 -16.94 0.89
CA VAL A 933 -6.17 -18.36 0.52
C VAL A 933 -7.39 -19.18 0.89
N THR A 934 -8.01 -19.86 -0.06
CA THR A 934 -9.17 -20.74 0.22
C THR A 934 -8.80 -22.22 0.18
N VAL A 935 -9.60 -23.08 0.79
CA VAL A 935 -9.51 -24.55 0.64
C VAL A 935 -9.56 -24.96 -0.85
N ARG A 936 -10.32 -24.25 -1.68
CA ARG A 936 -10.33 -24.47 -3.13
C ARG A 936 -8.94 -24.29 -3.73
N ASN A 937 -8.18 -23.28 -3.28
CA ASN A 937 -6.81 -23.02 -3.72
C ASN A 937 -5.83 -24.11 -3.27
N MET A 938 -6.02 -24.67 -2.07
CA MET A 938 -5.14 -25.68 -1.50
C MET A 938 -5.44 -27.12 -1.97
N ILE A 939 -6.66 -27.42 -2.41
CA ILE A 939 -7.11 -28.78 -2.80
C ILE A 939 -7.23 -28.97 -4.31
N LEU A 940 -7.91 -28.07 -5.03
CA LEU A 940 -8.18 -28.28 -6.46
C LEU A 940 -6.93 -28.08 -7.30
N SER A 941 -6.07 -27.14 -6.92
CA SER A 941 -4.86 -26.84 -7.68
C SER A 941 -3.88 -28.03 -7.74
N PRO A 942 -3.53 -28.72 -6.63
CA PRO A 942 -2.75 -29.95 -6.69
C PRO A 942 -3.43 -31.07 -7.49
N PHE A 943 -4.75 -31.24 -7.34
CA PHE A 943 -5.53 -32.27 -8.03
C PHE A 943 -5.49 -32.11 -9.56
N PHE A 944 -5.71 -30.89 -10.07
CA PHE A 944 -5.64 -30.63 -11.52
C PHE A 944 -4.22 -30.80 -12.06
N ASN A 945 -3.20 -30.42 -11.27
CA ASN A 945 -1.81 -30.62 -11.67
C ASN A 945 -1.45 -32.11 -11.76
N TRP A 946 -1.86 -32.93 -10.78
CA TRP A 946 -1.67 -34.38 -10.79
C TRP A 946 -2.33 -35.05 -12.00
N ARG A 947 -3.55 -34.65 -12.37
CA ARG A 947 -4.25 -35.13 -13.58
C ARG A 947 -3.48 -34.83 -14.86
N ARG A 948 -2.89 -33.63 -14.95
CA ARG A 948 -2.10 -33.20 -16.11
C ARG A 948 -0.82 -34.00 -16.29
N GLN A 949 -0.18 -34.40 -15.19
CA GLN A 949 1.05 -35.19 -15.21
C GLN A 949 0.80 -36.70 -15.40
N GLY A 950 -0.37 -37.09 -15.93
CA GLY A 950 -0.70 -38.50 -16.14
C GLY A 950 -0.83 -39.29 -14.85
N ASN A 951 -1.42 -38.69 -13.82
CA ASN A 951 -1.59 -39.28 -12.48
C ASN A 951 -0.27 -39.46 -11.71
N GLN A 952 0.75 -38.67 -12.03
CA GLN A 952 2.02 -38.62 -11.31
C GLN A 952 2.10 -37.36 -10.46
N ASN A 953 2.79 -37.46 -9.32
CA ASN A 953 3.11 -36.28 -8.53
C ASN A 953 4.15 -35.42 -9.24
N TYR A 954 4.00 -34.11 -9.11
CA TYR A 954 4.87 -33.15 -9.75
C TYR A 954 6.29 -33.26 -9.19
N HIS A 955 7.30 -33.41 -10.06
CA HIS A 955 8.71 -33.19 -9.74
C HIS A 955 9.14 -31.83 -10.33
N PRO A 956 10.01 -31.05 -9.65
CA PRO A 956 10.47 -29.76 -10.13
C PRO A 956 11.57 -30.03 -11.16
N THR A 957 11.18 -30.46 -12.36
CA THR A 957 12.09 -30.54 -13.50
C THR A 957 11.44 -29.95 -14.74
N LYS A 958 12.00 -28.80 -15.13
CA LYS A 958 11.99 -28.11 -16.43
C LYS A 958 10.73 -28.28 -17.27
N LEU A 959 9.93 -27.21 -17.34
CA LEU A 959 9.13 -26.95 -18.54
C LEU A 959 10.09 -26.89 -19.73
N ASP A 960 10.05 -27.88 -20.64
CA ASP A 960 10.87 -27.90 -21.85
C ASP A 960 10.35 -26.82 -22.83
N PRO A 961 11.07 -25.71 -23.06
CA PRO A 961 10.62 -24.64 -23.95
C PRO A 961 10.73 -25.00 -25.44
N TYR A 962 11.26 -26.18 -25.78
CA TYR A 962 11.64 -26.56 -27.14
C TYR A 962 10.94 -27.83 -27.64
N ALA A 963 9.76 -28.18 -27.10
CA ALA A 963 8.88 -29.13 -27.74
C ALA A 963 8.65 -28.66 -29.20
N LYS A 964 9.33 -29.33 -30.13
CA LYS A 964 9.45 -28.88 -31.52
C LYS A 964 8.06 -28.71 -32.11
N ASN A 965 7.84 -27.58 -32.79
CA ASN A 965 6.70 -27.33 -33.68
C ASN A 965 6.34 -28.60 -34.47
N GLY A 966 5.32 -29.33 -34.01
CA GLY A 966 4.88 -30.56 -34.66
C GLY A 966 4.29 -31.63 -33.75
N ASP A 967 4.65 -31.71 -32.47
CA ASP A 967 4.06 -32.70 -31.57
C ASP A 967 2.78 -32.18 -30.92
N LYS A 968 1.64 -32.39 -31.59
CA LYS A 968 0.31 -32.05 -31.07
C LYS A 968 -0.12 -32.90 -29.86
N SER A 969 0.68 -33.87 -29.43
CA SER A 969 0.34 -34.78 -28.33
C SER A 969 0.85 -34.34 -26.96
N ALA A 970 1.87 -33.47 -26.91
CA ALA A 970 2.21 -32.71 -25.72
C ALA A 970 1.51 -31.36 -25.81
N THR A 971 0.24 -31.32 -25.46
CA THR A 971 -0.51 -30.06 -25.36
C THR A 971 0.22 -29.13 -24.40
N SER A 972 0.90 -28.13 -24.97
CA SER A 972 1.46 -26.94 -24.32
C SER A 972 0.35 -26.05 -23.77
N GLN A 973 -0.67 -26.65 -23.15
CA GLN A 973 -1.76 -25.91 -22.56
C GLN A 973 -1.20 -25.14 -21.37
N VAL A 974 -1.25 -23.83 -21.51
CA VAL A 974 -1.05 -22.84 -20.45
C VAL A 974 -1.67 -23.41 -19.17
N PRO A 975 -0.97 -23.43 -18.01
CA PRO A 975 -1.51 -23.97 -16.75
C PRO A 975 -2.97 -23.56 -16.46
N PHE A 976 -3.36 -22.40 -16.96
CA PHE A 976 -4.64 -21.74 -16.73
C PHE A 976 -5.80 -22.16 -17.65
N SER A 977 -5.58 -22.86 -18.77
CA SER A 977 -6.68 -23.25 -19.68
C SER A 977 -7.54 -24.41 -19.14
N VAL A 978 -7.20 -24.95 -17.96
CA VAL A 978 -7.84 -26.12 -17.33
C VAL A 978 -8.17 -25.91 -15.84
N GLY A 979 -8.23 -24.66 -15.37
CA GLY A 979 -8.73 -24.33 -14.02
C GLY A 979 -7.70 -24.28 -12.88
N LEU A 980 -6.40 -24.14 -13.17
CA LEU A 980 -5.38 -23.81 -12.16
C LEU A 980 -5.48 -22.31 -11.77
N ASP A 981 -6.48 -21.93 -10.97
CA ASP A 981 -6.76 -20.54 -10.56
C ASP A 981 -5.75 -19.99 -9.52
N HIS A 982 -5.12 -20.89 -8.78
CA HIS A 982 -4.00 -20.64 -7.88
C HIS A 982 -2.93 -21.68 -8.18
N PRO A 983 -1.66 -21.33 -8.04
CA PRO A 983 -0.61 -22.32 -8.19
C PRO A 983 -0.83 -23.39 -7.13
N GLY A 984 -0.93 -24.62 -7.58
CA GLY A 984 -0.47 -25.73 -6.76
C GLY A 984 1.05 -25.62 -6.63
N ALA A 985 1.58 -24.54 -6.04
CA ALA A 985 2.96 -24.40 -5.60
C ALA A 985 3.23 -25.31 -4.39
N ILE A 986 2.61 -26.46 -4.43
CA ILE A 986 2.20 -27.20 -3.29
C ILE A 986 2.84 -28.57 -3.51
N PRO A 987 4.02 -28.84 -2.92
CA PRO A 987 4.56 -30.20 -2.77
C PRO A 987 3.64 -31.13 -1.97
N ILE A 988 2.33 -30.84 -1.86
CA ILE A 988 1.31 -31.71 -1.26
C ILE A 988 1.13 -32.84 -2.27
N PRO A 989 1.58 -34.05 -1.92
CA PRO A 989 1.45 -35.18 -2.82
C PRO A 989 -0.03 -35.52 -3.00
N VAL A 990 -0.41 -35.96 -4.20
CA VAL A 990 -1.77 -36.39 -4.53
C VAL A 990 -1.75 -37.88 -4.89
N CYS A 991 -2.56 -38.68 -4.22
CA CYS A 991 -2.73 -40.10 -4.55
C CYS A 991 -4.03 -40.67 -3.95
N ASP A 992 -4.35 -41.92 -4.31
CA ASP A 992 -5.34 -42.67 -3.55
C ASP A 992 -4.80 -43.06 -2.16
N ILE A 993 -5.74 -43.31 -1.27
CA ILE A 993 -5.49 -43.70 0.11
C ILE A 993 -4.57 -44.91 0.28
N GLU A 994 -4.73 -45.95 -0.55
CA GLU A 994 -4.01 -47.21 -0.38
C GLU A 994 -2.54 -47.00 -0.73
N THR A 995 -2.28 -46.25 -1.81
CA THR A 995 -0.93 -45.83 -2.20
C THR A 995 -0.24 -45.01 -1.10
N ALA A 996 -0.93 -43.98 -0.55
CA ALA A 996 -0.39 -43.20 0.57
C ALA A 996 -0.01 -44.10 1.75
N TRP A 997 -0.93 -44.97 2.16
CA TRP A 997 -0.72 -45.83 3.32
C TRP A 997 0.39 -46.87 3.12
N GLN A 998 0.47 -47.50 1.94
CA GLN A 998 1.49 -48.52 1.67
C GLN A 998 2.91 -47.97 1.76
N ASN A 999 3.13 -46.77 1.21
CA ASN A 999 4.42 -46.10 1.30
C ASN A 999 4.75 -45.69 2.73
N ILE A 1000 3.76 -45.18 3.48
CA ILE A 1000 3.95 -44.87 4.90
C ILE A 1000 4.39 -46.10 5.68
N ALA A 1001 3.73 -47.23 5.44
CA ALA A 1001 4.04 -48.50 6.08
C ALA A 1001 5.43 -49.04 5.69
N LYS A 1002 5.86 -48.83 4.44
CA LYS A 1002 7.16 -49.28 3.92
C LYS A 1002 8.32 -48.49 4.52
N TRP A 1003 8.26 -47.15 4.48
CA TRP A 1003 9.28 -46.27 5.06
C TRP A 1003 9.51 -46.55 6.55
N TRP A 1004 8.44 -46.84 7.30
CA TRP A 1004 8.61 -47.19 8.72
C TRP A 1004 9.28 -48.55 8.95
N ARG A 1005 9.00 -49.56 8.11
CA ARG A 1005 9.63 -50.87 8.24
C ARG A 1005 11.12 -50.83 7.92
N ASN A 1006 11.54 -49.87 7.09
CA ASN A 1006 12.93 -49.69 6.71
C ASN A 1006 13.26 -48.20 6.52
N PRO A 1007 13.49 -47.43 7.60
CA PRO A 1007 13.75 -46.00 7.52
C PRO A 1007 15.02 -45.63 6.73
N SER A 1008 15.90 -46.61 6.48
CA SER A 1008 17.10 -46.46 5.65
C SER A 1008 16.85 -46.56 4.14
N GLU A 1009 15.65 -46.93 3.68
CA GLU A 1009 15.26 -46.74 2.29
C GLU A 1009 14.98 -45.26 2.02
N ALA A 1010 15.68 -44.69 1.04
CA ALA A 1010 15.52 -43.27 0.70
C ALA A 1010 14.05 -42.99 0.34
N PRO A 1011 13.37 -42.05 1.03
CA PRO A 1011 12.08 -41.59 0.58
C PRO A 1011 12.27 -40.96 -0.82
N CYS A 1012 11.45 -41.40 -1.77
CA CYS A 1012 11.19 -40.67 -3.01
C CYS A 1012 10.74 -39.23 -2.69
N ASP A 1013 11.01 -38.29 -3.60
CA ASP A 1013 10.83 -36.85 -3.39
C ASP A 1013 9.43 -36.42 -2.89
N TYR A 1014 8.39 -37.25 -3.06
CA TYR A 1014 7.00 -36.96 -2.69
C TYR A 1014 6.31 -38.07 -1.89
N TYR A 1015 7.05 -38.64 -0.94
CA TYR A 1015 6.46 -39.47 0.11
C TYR A 1015 5.24 -38.77 0.75
N PRO A 1016 4.09 -39.45 0.91
CA PRO A 1016 3.87 -40.88 0.75
C PRO A 1016 3.18 -41.29 -0.56
N CYS A 1017 3.08 -40.43 -1.57
CA CYS A 1017 2.33 -40.72 -2.80
C CYS A 1017 3.20 -41.25 -3.95
N CYS A 1018 4.17 -42.11 -3.66
CA CYS A 1018 5.05 -42.65 -4.69
C CYS A 1018 4.46 -43.92 -5.31
N SER A 1019 4.40 -44.01 -6.64
CA SER A 1019 4.16 -45.29 -7.32
C SER A 1019 5.48 -46.04 -7.46
N TYR A 1020 5.57 -47.27 -6.96
CA TYR A 1020 6.66 -48.20 -7.26
C TYR A 1020 6.28 -49.13 -8.41
#